data_AF-A0A1F9ZCS9-F1
#
_entry.id   AF-A0A1F9ZCS9-F1
#
_cell.length_a   1.000
_cell.length_b   1.000
_cell.length_c   1.000
_cell.angle_alpha   90.00
_cell.angle_beta   90.00
_cell.angle_gamma   90.00
#
_symmetry.space_group_name_H-M   'P 1'
#
loop_
_entity.id
_entity.type
_entity.pdbx_description
1 polymer ?
#
loop_
_entity_poly.entity_id
_entity_poly.type
_entity_poly.pdbx_seq_one_letter_code
_entity_poly.pdbx_strand_id
1 'polypeptide(L)'
;MVAVPVSIPAAKAIDDTRAGEPMIFTVGGQDQMKTRNWLPAVANDVWTSDVLGRVYDTVGQTHPVTDALVPYIIKGVDVNGDMNFSRTEKAVFLKGTCLPAPCSPAQDQVWRRTVVAYYDFNGVFFHDGVQATIGDVFFNYVMQSLNPRYNTDMRVLWDDPLAPSLPASRHLNVYKQWCGPTNAQWEGAPAMPGNNQLRCAVRYQLQDDFALFYRSTLVGLTLFPRHVYEGTGYPVNHHADWGLAIYPEADTARFGQGIPTDETTYTPLNYAALDGWQMTDGDVVGTGPFKFGTWSFGAFARVDKNPKFFYGVDPDNPNIVYDQDVPKYMHQPFIDGILFKIYRTTQLGVLALTKGDIDFYHWNLPPEFVPDLLNDPAHIRVWANAEPGFFYLSYNMRQRPFGYTTYPPAPGTDRSSDAGYPFRLAFSHLIDKPTIIRSLLANYGFIADGVVSPANTFWYNGTLPKYSYSTSTAATILDNQGWVDTNGNGLRDFPGIGDREIVILTPQADYDPIRASAGAMIAAAAKSIGVNIVSRPTAFGAIINAIDARAFDMFILGWRIGGTDPDYMFSFFHSTNAASGQNYPGFNDKQFDDVMLASRKELNEGKRQQLAKWAQGILSERLPYDVLYYRTNIEAQRSDKYVNFSVAAGTIWNYWSLQSIRPPTNKYIRAVVTAPSAIVEGGTTGVTVTVRDQNQQGVSGATVTLAVNQGSGNFTGGLCPSPPTYTCTGLTGPTGVFSATYEPPNFVPANPDVEIRVIARSPDPEVPSDSRTAIVTVFATGIQFLSITPQLTTGDLVPVDQSLVFGLDVRDQDGNLASGATVDLVVSPTTADLTPASGPASTMRSNIVFQAPRTIPTPPQQVFQVAATATQTGYAQGTYTIDFTVVQFTETKVCPDGSVVPVANQCTTSPIPAIGTVAIIAGIGAVAVVYAIMRRRRPHKRVEKAEKNEKKGA
;
A
#
# COMPACT_ATOMS: atom_id res chain seq x y z
N MET A 1 -2.43 1.98 12.64
CA MET A 1 -1.31 2.48 11.82
C MET A 1 -1.48 3.97 11.66
N VAL A 2 -0.67 4.80 12.33
CA VAL A 2 -0.60 6.23 12.04
C VAL A 2 0.85 6.48 11.67
N ALA A 3 1.10 6.86 10.42
CA ALA A 3 2.42 7.29 9.98
C ALA A 3 2.78 8.56 10.76
N VAL A 4 3.96 8.58 11.39
CA VAL A 4 4.46 9.80 12.05
C VAL A 4 5.45 10.45 11.08
N PRO A 5 5.09 11.54 10.39
CA PRO A 5 6.06 12.30 9.61
C PRO A 5 7.14 12.86 10.55
N VAL A 6 8.41 12.69 10.18
CA VAL A 6 9.55 13.27 10.93
C VAL A 6 9.68 14.78 10.66
N SER A 7 9.04 15.27 9.59
CA SER A 7 8.82 16.69 9.30
C SER A 7 7.64 16.86 8.33
N ILE A 8 6.88 17.95 8.48
CA ILE A 8 5.89 18.38 7.49
C ILE A 8 6.50 19.58 6.75
N PRO A 9 6.97 19.40 5.50
CA PRO A 9 7.27 20.52 4.62
C PRO A 9 6.04 21.42 4.47
N ALA A 10 6.22 22.72 4.61
CA ALA A 10 5.29 23.68 4.03
C ALA A 10 5.45 23.56 2.51
N ALA A 11 4.59 22.76 1.86
CA ALA A 11 4.60 22.63 0.41
C ALA A 11 4.40 24.03 -0.19
N LYS A 12 5.39 24.50 -0.96
CA LYS A 12 5.31 25.78 -1.65
C LYS A 12 4.40 25.59 -2.86
N ALA A 13 3.32 26.36 -2.94
CA ALA A 13 2.40 26.28 -4.06
C ALA A 13 3.13 26.61 -5.37
N ILE A 14 2.88 25.80 -6.41
CA ILE A 14 3.33 26.10 -7.76
C ILE A 14 2.24 26.94 -8.45
N ASP A 15 2.71 28.00 -9.12
CA ASP A 15 1.98 28.93 -9.99
C ASP A 15 1.22 28.20 -11.12
N ASP A 16 0.02 28.68 -11.48
CA ASP A 16 -0.91 28.14 -12.50
C ASP A 16 -0.32 28.15 -13.94
N THR A 17 0.96 28.49 -14.10
CA THR A 17 1.63 28.70 -15.39
C THR A 17 2.16 27.42 -16.04
N ARG A 18 1.94 26.23 -15.44
CA ARG A 18 2.42 24.94 -15.98
C ARG A 18 1.46 24.21 -16.91
N ALA A 19 0.47 24.90 -17.45
CA ALA A 19 -0.38 24.37 -18.50
C ALA A 19 0.44 24.07 -19.78
N GLY A 20 0.95 22.84 -19.92
CA GLY A 20 1.52 22.36 -21.19
C GLY A 20 2.65 21.33 -21.14
N GLU A 21 3.36 21.12 -20.01
CA GLU A 21 4.40 20.09 -19.93
C GLU A 21 3.88 18.79 -19.30
N PRO A 22 4.18 17.61 -19.87
CA PRO A 22 3.72 16.33 -19.33
C PRO A 22 4.31 16.08 -17.95
N MET A 23 3.45 15.70 -17.01
CA MET A 23 3.78 15.40 -15.63
C MET A 23 4.38 14.00 -15.47
N ILE A 24 5.69 13.90 -15.63
CA ILE A 24 6.42 12.62 -15.52
C ILE A 24 7.01 12.47 -14.12
N PHE A 25 6.49 11.51 -13.35
CA PHE A 25 7.05 11.15 -12.05
C PHE A 25 8.32 10.32 -12.25
N THR A 26 9.47 10.90 -11.92
CA THR A 26 10.77 10.27 -12.16
C THR A 26 11.23 9.51 -10.92
N VAL A 27 11.45 8.22 -11.07
CA VAL A 27 11.78 7.29 -9.98
C VAL A 27 13.19 6.76 -10.18
N GLY A 28 14.06 6.93 -9.19
CA GLY A 28 15.39 6.35 -9.19
C GLY A 28 15.42 4.98 -8.51
N GLY A 29 15.93 3.95 -9.17
CA GLY A 29 16.11 2.60 -8.61
C GLY A 29 17.57 2.14 -8.66
N GLN A 30 17.93 1.11 -7.88
CA GLN A 30 19.30 0.58 -7.85
C GLN A 30 19.64 -0.33 -9.05
N ASP A 31 18.62 -0.95 -9.61
CA ASP A 31 18.73 -1.91 -10.71
C ASP A 31 17.56 -1.72 -11.69
N GLN A 32 17.57 -2.52 -12.74
CA GLN A 32 16.64 -2.46 -13.87
C GLN A 32 15.73 -3.68 -13.95
N MET A 33 14.59 -3.49 -14.60
CA MET A 33 13.76 -4.57 -15.15
C MET A 33 14.62 -5.53 -15.99
N LYS A 34 14.24 -6.82 -15.98
CA LYS A 34 14.97 -7.90 -16.65
C LYS A 34 14.25 -8.47 -17.86
N THR A 35 12.93 -8.33 -17.92
CA THR A 35 12.09 -8.88 -19.00
C THR A 35 10.81 -8.06 -19.15
N ARG A 36 10.23 -8.07 -20.36
CA ARG A 36 8.90 -7.53 -20.64
C ARG A 36 7.79 -8.56 -20.43
N ASN A 37 8.15 -9.84 -20.50
CA ASN A 37 7.26 -10.95 -20.27
C ASN A 37 7.15 -11.23 -18.78
N TRP A 38 5.93 -11.24 -18.26
CA TRP A 38 5.66 -11.45 -16.84
C TRP A 38 5.81 -12.93 -16.42
N LEU A 39 5.62 -13.87 -17.33
CA LEU A 39 5.57 -15.30 -17.02
C LEU A 39 6.87 -15.91 -16.45
N PRO A 40 8.06 -15.65 -17.03
CA PRO A 40 9.27 -16.36 -16.63
C PRO A 40 9.73 -16.02 -15.21
N ALA A 41 10.45 -16.95 -14.58
CA ALA A 41 10.95 -16.78 -13.21
C ALA A 41 11.80 -15.51 -13.02
N VAL A 42 12.48 -15.05 -14.07
CA VAL A 42 13.26 -13.81 -14.05
C VAL A 42 12.38 -12.56 -13.82
N ALA A 43 11.09 -12.60 -14.13
CA ALA A 43 10.13 -11.52 -13.85
C ALA A 43 9.72 -11.42 -12.37
N ASN A 44 10.20 -12.33 -11.51
CA ASN A 44 9.93 -12.30 -10.07
C ASN A 44 10.78 -11.28 -9.31
N ASP A 45 11.71 -10.61 -9.99
CA ASP A 45 12.48 -9.54 -9.36
C ASP A 45 11.62 -8.28 -9.14
N VAL A 46 11.98 -7.52 -8.11
CA VAL A 46 11.24 -6.32 -7.69
C VAL A 46 11.20 -5.28 -8.81
N TRP A 47 12.29 -5.11 -9.58
CA TRP A 47 12.41 -4.06 -10.59
C TRP A 47 11.54 -4.32 -11.82
N THR A 48 11.42 -5.59 -12.23
CA THR A 48 10.47 -5.98 -13.29
C THR A 48 9.03 -5.84 -12.81
N SER A 49 8.73 -6.35 -11.60
CA SER A 49 7.37 -6.30 -11.04
C SER A 49 6.86 -4.87 -10.84
N ASP A 50 7.74 -3.92 -10.52
CA ASP A 50 7.35 -2.53 -10.29
C ASP A 50 6.95 -1.78 -11.56
N VAL A 51 7.55 -2.13 -12.70
CA VAL A 51 7.21 -1.56 -14.01
C VAL A 51 5.96 -2.25 -14.54
N LEU A 52 6.00 -3.59 -14.67
CA LEU A 52 4.90 -4.32 -15.29
C LEU A 52 3.62 -4.22 -14.44
N GLY A 53 3.72 -4.14 -13.11
CA GLY A 53 2.56 -3.99 -12.22
C GLY A 53 1.83 -2.65 -12.29
N ARG A 54 2.27 -1.75 -13.16
CA ARG A 54 1.52 -0.55 -13.56
C ARG A 54 0.72 -0.75 -14.84
N VAL A 55 1.13 -1.76 -15.61
CA VAL A 55 0.58 -2.13 -16.92
C VAL A 55 -0.53 -3.16 -16.78
N TYR A 56 -0.32 -4.19 -15.97
CA TYR A 56 -1.33 -5.20 -15.69
C TYR A 56 -2.10 -4.86 -14.42
N ASP A 57 -3.39 -5.17 -14.40
CA ASP A 57 -4.28 -4.94 -13.26
C ASP A 57 -5.02 -6.23 -12.89
N THR A 58 -5.64 -6.23 -11.72
CA THR A 58 -6.44 -7.36 -11.22
C THR A 58 -7.93 -7.13 -11.42
N VAL A 59 -8.73 -8.21 -11.37
CA VAL A 59 -10.20 -8.12 -11.50
C VAL A 59 -10.89 -7.49 -10.30
N GLY A 60 -10.26 -7.51 -9.12
CA GLY A 60 -10.74 -6.82 -7.93
C GLY A 60 -9.72 -5.84 -7.35
N GLN A 61 -10.14 -5.10 -6.33
CA GLN A 61 -9.30 -4.13 -5.60
C GLN A 61 -9.54 -4.22 -4.09
N THR A 62 -8.66 -3.58 -3.32
CA THR A 62 -8.76 -3.48 -1.84
C THR A 62 -8.84 -2.03 -1.40
N HIS A 63 -9.54 -1.74 -0.32
CA HIS A 63 -9.61 -0.39 0.20
C HIS A 63 -8.23 0.03 0.75
N PRO A 64 -7.72 1.24 0.41
CA PRO A 64 -6.37 1.69 0.76
C PRO A 64 -6.04 1.66 2.26
N VAL A 65 -7.03 1.95 3.10
CA VAL A 65 -6.85 2.09 4.55
C VAL A 65 -7.20 0.82 5.33
N THR A 66 -8.34 0.19 5.02
CA THR A 66 -8.88 -0.94 5.77
C THR A 66 -8.47 -2.29 5.19
N ASP A 67 -7.88 -2.33 3.99
CA ASP A 67 -7.49 -3.55 3.28
C ASP A 67 -8.69 -4.46 2.92
N ALA A 68 -9.92 -3.97 3.08
CA ALA A 68 -11.15 -4.70 2.75
C ALA A 68 -11.32 -4.83 1.23
N LEU A 69 -11.83 -5.96 0.74
CA LEU A 69 -12.15 -6.13 -0.68
C LEU A 69 -13.25 -5.15 -1.10
N VAL A 70 -13.08 -4.48 -2.24
CA VAL A 70 -14.03 -3.49 -2.79
C VAL A 70 -14.45 -3.90 -4.22
N PRO A 71 -15.66 -3.51 -4.66
CA PRO A 71 -16.12 -3.83 -6.01
C PRO A 71 -15.27 -3.10 -7.04
N TYR A 72 -14.93 -3.79 -8.13
CA TYR A 72 -14.16 -3.25 -9.26
C TYR A 72 -14.70 -3.83 -10.58
N ILE A 73 -13.95 -4.68 -11.30
CA ILE A 73 -14.47 -5.46 -12.43
C ILE A 73 -15.38 -6.57 -11.89
N ILE A 74 -14.91 -7.28 -10.86
CA ILE A 74 -15.75 -8.14 -10.02
C ILE A 74 -16.59 -7.29 -9.06
N LYS A 75 -17.90 -7.53 -9.03
CA LYS A 75 -18.88 -6.72 -8.28
C LYS A 75 -19.21 -7.27 -6.90
N GLY A 76 -19.17 -8.58 -6.75
CA GLY A 76 -19.55 -9.29 -5.53
C GLY A 76 -19.81 -10.76 -5.82
N VAL A 77 -20.32 -11.46 -4.82
CA VAL A 77 -20.70 -12.87 -4.92
C VAL A 77 -22.17 -13.07 -4.54
N ASP A 78 -22.77 -14.15 -5.04
CA ASP A 78 -24.09 -14.60 -4.63
C ASP A 78 -24.02 -15.06 -3.17
N VAL A 79 -24.77 -14.39 -2.32
CA VAL A 79 -24.78 -14.67 -0.89
C VAL A 79 -26.04 -15.44 -0.50
N ASN A 80 -27.15 -15.24 -1.20
CA ASN A 80 -28.48 -15.74 -0.80
C ASN A 80 -28.90 -17.03 -1.56
N GLY A 81 -28.23 -17.34 -2.67
CA GLY A 81 -28.31 -18.59 -3.44
C GLY A 81 -29.33 -18.58 -4.53
N ASP A 82 -29.88 -17.41 -4.82
CA ASP A 82 -30.89 -17.25 -5.84
C ASP A 82 -30.28 -17.16 -7.25
N MET A 83 -28.94 -17.12 -7.36
CA MET A 83 -28.17 -16.99 -8.59
C MET A 83 -28.43 -15.70 -9.37
N ASN A 84 -29.04 -14.69 -8.73
CA ASN A 84 -29.30 -13.36 -9.28
C ASN A 84 -28.46 -12.32 -8.55
N PHE A 85 -27.87 -11.39 -9.28
CA PHE A 85 -27.11 -10.33 -8.64
C PHE A 85 -28.04 -9.30 -8.02
N SER A 86 -27.96 -9.14 -6.70
CA SER A 86 -28.65 -8.07 -5.98
C SER A 86 -27.70 -6.95 -5.58
N ARG A 87 -28.24 -5.73 -5.49
CA ARG A 87 -27.52 -4.56 -4.94
C ARG A 87 -27.00 -4.79 -3.52
N THR A 88 -27.64 -5.65 -2.73
CA THR A 88 -27.19 -6.01 -1.37
C THR A 88 -25.97 -6.93 -1.36
N GLU A 89 -25.65 -7.58 -2.48
CA GLU A 89 -24.52 -8.51 -2.64
C GLU A 89 -23.30 -7.84 -3.25
N LYS A 90 -23.50 -6.64 -3.79
CA LYS A 90 -22.40 -5.82 -4.28
C LYS A 90 -21.44 -5.48 -3.15
N ALA A 91 -20.14 -5.57 -3.43
CA ALA A 91 -19.07 -5.42 -2.46
C ALA A 91 -19.07 -6.50 -1.36
N VAL A 92 -19.91 -7.52 -1.46
CA VAL A 92 -19.96 -8.60 -0.48
C VAL A 92 -19.07 -9.74 -0.95
N PHE A 93 -18.13 -10.13 -0.08
CA PHE A 93 -17.16 -11.21 -0.30
C PHE A 93 -17.09 -12.06 0.98
N LEU A 94 -18.20 -12.70 1.33
CA LEU A 94 -18.39 -13.33 2.64
C LEU A 94 -17.64 -14.65 2.78
N LYS A 95 -17.03 -14.83 3.94
CA LYS A 95 -16.41 -16.10 4.35
C LYS A 95 -17.40 -16.88 5.21
N GLY A 96 -17.69 -18.12 4.81
CA GLY A 96 -18.12 -19.13 5.78
C GLY A 96 -19.49 -18.95 6.42
N THR A 97 -20.47 -18.35 5.73
CA THR A 97 -21.85 -18.30 6.21
C THR A 97 -22.82 -18.57 5.07
N CYS A 98 -23.56 -19.67 5.14
CA CYS A 98 -24.72 -19.90 4.29
C CYS A 98 -25.85 -18.93 4.62
N LEU A 99 -26.59 -18.46 3.61
CA LEU A 99 -27.88 -17.78 3.77
C LEU A 99 -28.97 -18.50 2.95
N PRO A 100 -30.21 -18.57 3.46
CA PRO A 100 -30.66 -18.10 4.77
C PRO A 100 -30.19 -19.01 5.92
N ALA A 101 -29.78 -18.39 7.02
CA ALA A 101 -29.41 -19.10 8.24
C ALA A 101 -30.65 -19.42 9.11
N PRO A 102 -30.68 -20.57 9.83
CA PRO A 102 -29.65 -21.61 9.89
C PRO A 102 -29.83 -22.67 8.78
N CYS A 103 -28.75 -23.01 8.07
CA CYS A 103 -28.71 -24.18 7.19
C CYS A 103 -28.03 -25.37 7.90
N SER A 104 -28.25 -26.60 7.42
CA SER A 104 -27.53 -27.76 7.95
C SER A 104 -26.02 -27.71 7.64
N PRO A 105 -25.14 -28.34 8.43
CA PRO A 105 -23.70 -28.36 8.16
C PRO A 105 -23.32 -28.87 6.76
N ALA A 106 -24.07 -29.82 6.21
CA ALA A 106 -23.83 -30.33 4.85
C ALA A 106 -24.18 -29.29 3.78
N GLN A 107 -25.29 -28.56 3.97
CA GLN A 107 -25.67 -27.46 3.06
C GLN A 107 -24.67 -26.31 3.15
N ASP A 108 -24.20 -25.98 4.36
CA ASP A 108 -23.18 -24.96 4.59
C ASP A 108 -21.87 -25.30 3.88
N GLN A 109 -21.42 -26.55 3.94
CA GLN A 109 -20.22 -27.01 3.22
C GLN A 109 -20.37 -26.90 1.70
N VAL A 110 -21.51 -27.34 1.14
CA VAL A 110 -21.77 -27.23 -0.31
C VAL A 110 -21.74 -25.77 -0.75
N TRP A 111 -22.35 -24.90 0.05
CA TRP A 111 -22.40 -23.47 -0.18
C TRP A 111 -21.02 -22.81 -0.13
N ARG A 112 -20.25 -23.04 0.93
CA ARG A 112 -18.89 -22.48 1.06
C ARG A 112 -17.94 -22.95 -0.04
N ARG A 113 -18.21 -24.12 -0.61
CA ARG A 113 -17.45 -24.70 -1.72
C ARG A 113 -18.03 -24.37 -3.09
N THR A 114 -19.14 -23.64 -3.16
CA THR A 114 -19.74 -23.20 -4.43
C THR A 114 -19.96 -21.70 -4.38
N VAL A 115 -19.09 -20.94 -5.03
CA VAL A 115 -19.19 -19.47 -5.06
C VAL A 115 -19.63 -19.04 -6.44
N VAL A 116 -20.69 -18.24 -6.55
CA VAL A 116 -21.03 -17.55 -7.80
C VAL A 116 -20.58 -16.11 -7.68
N ALA A 117 -19.73 -15.64 -8.60
CA ALA A 117 -19.26 -14.27 -8.62
C ALA A 117 -19.73 -13.53 -9.87
N TYR A 118 -20.00 -12.24 -9.70
CA TYR A 118 -20.56 -11.39 -10.75
C TYR A 118 -19.52 -10.41 -11.28
N TYR A 119 -19.40 -10.33 -12.60
CA TYR A 119 -18.44 -9.48 -13.31
C TYR A 119 -19.17 -8.52 -14.24
N ASP A 120 -18.66 -7.28 -14.33
CA ASP A 120 -19.09 -6.30 -15.33
C ASP A 120 -17.86 -5.72 -16.04
N PHE A 121 -17.72 -6.01 -17.34
CA PHE A 121 -16.60 -5.54 -18.16
C PHE A 121 -16.89 -4.25 -18.93
N ASN A 122 -18.05 -3.62 -18.73
CA ASN A 122 -18.34 -2.36 -19.41
C ASN A 122 -17.29 -1.29 -19.08
N GLY A 123 -16.66 -0.73 -20.12
CA GLY A 123 -15.59 0.26 -19.98
C GLY A 123 -14.20 -0.32 -19.68
N VAL A 124 -14.05 -1.64 -19.60
CA VAL A 124 -12.76 -2.31 -19.37
C VAL A 124 -12.10 -2.64 -20.70
N PHE A 125 -11.13 -1.82 -21.09
CA PHE A 125 -10.36 -2.03 -22.32
C PHE A 125 -8.92 -2.38 -22.01
N PHE A 126 -8.36 -3.28 -22.83
CA PHE A 126 -6.92 -3.45 -22.92
C PHE A 126 -6.26 -2.22 -23.55
N HIS A 127 -4.96 -2.06 -23.36
CA HIS A 127 -4.21 -0.89 -23.82
C HIS A 127 -4.22 -0.67 -25.33
N ASP A 128 -4.46 -1.73 -26.09
CA ASP A 128 -4.62 -1.72 -27.56
C ASP A 128 -6.07 -1.42 -28.02
N GLY A 129 -6.99 -1.20 -27.07
CA GLY A 129 -8.39 -0.86 -27.34
C GLY A 129 -9.33 -2.06 -27.47
N VAL A 130 -8.83 -3.30 -27.30
CA VAL A 130 -9.68 -4.48 -27.30
C VAL A 130 -10.50 -4.53 -26.00
N GLN A 131 -11.81 -4.76 -26.13
CA GLN A 131 -12.74 -4.91 -25.01
C GLN A 131 -12.45 -6.19 -24.25
N ALA A 132 -12.16 -6.10 -22.95
CA ALA A 132 -12.02 -7.26 -22.10
C ALA A 132 -13.37 -7.97 -21.91
N THR A 133 -13.33 -9.29 -21.77
CA THR A 133 -14.52 -10.13 -21.65
C THR A 133 -14.33 -11.21 -20.58
N ILE A 134 -15.37 -12.00 -20.33
CA ILE A 134 -15.25 -13.16 -19.45
C ILE A 134 -14.30 -14.24 -19.99
N GLY A 135 -14.07 -14.28 -21.30
CA GLY A 135 -13.09 -15.19 -21.90
C GLY A 135 -11.68 -14.94 -21.38
N ASP A 136 -11.33 -13.68 -21.12
CA ASP A 136 -10.05 -13.30 -20.53
C ASP A 136 -9.92 -13.84 -19.09
N VAL A 137 -10.99 -13.82 -18.30
CA VAL A 137 -10.97 -14.39 -16.94
C VAL A 137 -10.71 -15.90 -16.97
N PHE A 138 -11.44 -16.64 -17.81
CA PHE A 138 -11.24 -18.08 -17.94
C PHE A 138 -9.83 -18.43 -18.42
N PHE A 139 -9.35 -17.71 -19.44
CA PHE A 139 -7.99 -17.84 -19.94
C PHE A 139 -6.96 -17.64 -18.81
N ASN A 140 -7.13 -16.59 -18.01
CA ASN A 140 -6.20 -16.25 -16.93
C ASN A 140 -6.17 -17.28 -15.82
N TYR A 141 -7.31 -17.88 -15.45
CA TYR A 141 -7.34 -18.98 -14.49
C TYR A 141 -6.52 -20.18 -14.98
N VAL A 142 -6.72 -20.59 -16.25
CA VAL A 142 -5.95 -21.71 -16.84
C VAL A 142 -4.47 -21.35 -16.94
N MET A 143 -4.14 -20.20 -17.52
CA MET A 143 -2.77 -19.74 -17.73
C MET A 143 -2.00 -19.61 -16.41
N GLN A 144 -2.59 -19.00 -15.38
CA GLN A 144 -1.94 -18.86 -14.08
C GLN A 144 -1.85 -20.19 -13.31
N SER A 145 -2.77 -21.13 -13.54
CA SER A 145 -2.67 -22.48 -12.95
C SER A 145 -1.47 -23.29 -13.48
N LEU A 146 -0.98 -22.95 -14.68
CA LEU A 146 0.21 -23.54 -15.29
C LEU A 146 1.51 -22.93 -14.75
N ASN A 147 1.46 -21.69 -14.23
CA ASN A 147 2.65 -21.03 -13.69
C ASN A 147 2.86 -21.39 -12.19
N PRO A 148 4.02 -21.94 -11.80
CA PRO A 148 4.33 -22.25 -10.40
C PRO A 148 4.21 -21.06 -9.43
N ARG A 149 4.38 -19.82 -9.92
CA ARG A 149 4.25 -18.58 -9.14
C ARG A 149 2.81 -18.34 -8.66
N TYR A 150 1.82 -18.61 -9.52
CA TYR A 150 0.42 -18.24 -9.26
C TYR A 150 -0.43 -19.42 -8.80
N ASN A 151 0.00 -20.64 -9.08
CA ASN A 151 -0.90 -21.78 -9.00
C ASN A 151 -1.27 -22.23 -7.58
N THR A 152 -0.52 -21.81 -6.55
CA THR A 152 -0.70 -22.29 -5.16
C THR A 152 -2.06 -21.90 -4.59
N ASP A 153 -2.58 -20.74 -4.98
CA ASP A 153 -3.92 -20.26 -4.56
C ASP A 153 -5.03 -20.73 -5.52
N MET A 154 -4.65 -21.30 -6.67
CA MET A 154 -5.58 -21.86 -7.67
C MET A 154 -5.86 -23.36 -7.46
N ARG A 155 -5.07 -24.06 -6.64
CA ARG A 155 -5.19 -25.52 -6.44
C ARG A 155 -6.55 -25.97 -5.94
N VAL A 156 -7.22 -25.12 -5.17
CA VAL A 156 -8.57 -25.39 -4.66
C VAL A 156 -9.60 -25.50 -5.81
N LEU A 157 -9.30 -24.94 -6.98
CA LEU A 157 -10.16 -25.00 -8.16
C LEU A 157 -9.77 -26.13 -9.13
N TRP A 158 -8.70 -26.89 -8.88
CA TRP A 158 -8.28 -27.96 -9.78
C TRP A 158 -9.30 -29.11 -9.77
N ASP A 159 -9.51 -29.72 -10.93
CA ASP A 159 -10.26 -30.97 -11.07
C ASP A 159 -9.54 -32.14 -10.39
N ASP A 160 -8.21 -32.15 -10.46
CA ASP A 160 -7.31 -32.99 -9.65
C ASP A 160 -6.33 -32.12 -8.84
N PRO A 161 -6.53 -31.94 -7.51
CA PRO A 161 -5.66 -31.13 -6.67
C PRO A 161 -4.27 -31.73 -6.45
N LEU A 162 -4.04 -33.00 -6.81
CA LEU A 162 -2.76 -33.69 -6.69
C LEU A 162 -1.95 -33.70 -7.99
N ALA A 163 -2.50 -33.19 -9.09
CA ALA A 163 -1.82 -33.15 -10.38
C ALA A 163 -0.53 -32.29 -10.32
N PRO A 164 0.57 -32.68 -11.01
CA PRO A 164 1.83 -31.93 -11.06
C PRO A 164 1.65 -30.47 -11.48
N SER A 165 2.60 -29.56 -11.26
CA SER A 165 2.44 -28.12 -11.57
C SER A 165 2.26 -27.78 -13.06
N LEU A 166 2.57 -28.70 -13.97
CA LEU A 166 2.52 -28.54 -15.43
C LEU A 166 1.81 -29.72 -16.14
N PRO A 167 0.61 -30.15 -15.73
CA PRO A 167 -0.10 -31.15 -16.49
C PRO A 167 -0.54 -30.47 -17.78
N ALA A 168 -0.35 -31.22 -18.83
CA ALA A 168 -0.58 -30.83 -20.19
C ALA A 168 -2.11 -30.61 -20.46
N SER A 169 -2.97 -31.02 -19.53
CA SER A 169 -4.40 -30.70 -19.44
C SER A 169 -4.75 -30.11 -18.07
N ARG A 170 -5.15 -28.83 -18.04
CA ARG A 170 -5.62 -28.17 -16.80
C ARG A 170 -7.08 -27.77 -16.96
N HIS A 171 -7.97 -28.66 -16.53
CA HIS A 171 -9.35 -28.26 -16.29
C HIS A 171 -9.46 -27.64 -14.89
N LEU A 172 -10.33 -26.66 -14.78
CA LEU A 172 -10.61 -25.98 -13.52
C LEU A 172 -12.10 -26.05 -13.28
N ASN A 173 -12.49 -26.19 -12.02
CA ASN A 173 -13.87 -26.18 -11.56
C ASN A 173 -14.42 -24.73 -11.56
N VAL A 174 -14.32 -24.08 -12.71
CA VAL A 174 -14.72 -22.69 -12.97
C VAL A 174 -15.61 -22.70 -14.20
N TYR A 175 -16.86 -22.29 -14.04
CA TYR A 175 -17.89 -22.47 -15.05
C TYR A 175 -18.59 -21.15 -15.34
N LYS A 176 -18.77 -20.84 -16.64
CA LYS A 176 -19.70 -19.80 -17.06
C LYS A 176 -21.11 -20.21 -16.65
N GLN A 177 -21.75 -19.39 -15.82
CA GLN A 177 -23.14 -19.60 -15.46
C GLN A 177 -24.05 -18.96 -16.52
N TRP A 178 -23.86 -17.67 -16.77
CA TRP A 178 -24.55 -16.93 -17.84
C TRP A 178 -23.82 -15.63 -18.20
N CYS A 179 -24.08 -15.12 -19.41
CA CYS A 179 -23.80 -13.74 -19.83
C CYS A 179 -24.97 -13.27 -20.70
N GLY A 180 -25.45 -12.03 -20.51
CA GLY A 180 -26.60 -11.50 -21.24
C GLY A 180 -27.97 -12.12 -20.86
N PRO A 181 -29.07 -11.62 -21.48
CA PRO A 181 -29.97 -10.61 -20.92
C PRO A 181 -30.90 -11.17 -19.82
N THR A 182 -31.13 -10.44 -18.72
CA THR A 182 -32.00 -9.25 -18.61
C THR A 182 -31.64 -8.41 -17.38
N ASN A 183 -32.12 -7.15 -17.28
CA ASN A 183 -32.06 -6.34 -16.03
C ASN A 183 -32.64 -7.09 -14.80
N ALA A 184 -33.48 -8.10 -15.01
CA ALA A 184 -34.06 -8.91 -13.92
C ALA A 184 -33.04 -9.83 -13.24
N GLN A 185 -31.93 -10.20 -13.89
CA GLN A 185 -30.84 -10.98 -13.28
C GLN A 185 -29.80 -10.10 -12.55
N TRP A 186 -29.90 -8.78 -12.72
CA TRP A 186 -29.13 -7.73 -12.05
C TRP A 186 -30.12 -6.78 -11.35
N GLU A 187 -30.87 -7.30 -10.38
CA GLU A 187 -32.09 -6.68 -9.84
C GLU A 187 -31.91 -5.19 -9.44
N GLY A 188 -32.89 -4.36 -9.83
CA GLY A 188 -33.18 -3.08 -9.16
C GLY A 188 -32.70 -1.78 -9.81
N ALA A 189 -32.00 -1.80 -10.96
CA ALA A 189 -31.67 -0.57 -11.69
C ALA A 189 -32.43 -0.47 -13.02
N PRO A 190 -33.22 0.59 -13.25
CA PRO A 190 -33.67 0.90 -14.61
C PRO A 190 -32.44 1.10 -15.50
N ALA A 191 -32.48 0.53 -16.72
CA ALA A 191 -31.46 0.65 -17.78
C ALA A 191 -30.04 0.99 -17.27
N MET A 192 -29.36 0.04 -16.58
CA MET A 192 -27.96 0.23 -16.24
C MET A 192 -27.18 0.48 -17.55
N PRO A 193 -26.38 1.57 -17.65
CA PRO A 193 -25.65 1.87 -18.88
C PRO A 193 -24.74 0.72 -19.30
N GLY A 194 -24.48 0.59 -20.59
CA GLY A 194 -23.57 -0.41 -21.14
C GLY A 194 -24.24 -1.65 -21.73
N ASN A 195 -23.40 -2.56 -22.20
CA ASN A 195 -23.78 -3.80 -22.86
C ASN A 195 -24.00 -4.93 -21.85
N ASN A 196 -25.22 -5.48 -21.82
CA ASN A 196 -25.58 -6.62 -20.95
C ASN A 196 -24.83 -7.91 -21.29
N GLN A 197 -24.26 -8.05 -22.48
CA GLN A 197 -23.44 -9.21 -22.85
C GLN A 197 -22.07 -9.22 -22.14
N LEU A 198 -21.64 -8.06 -21.62
CA LEU A 198 -20.40 -7.91 -20.83
C LEU A 198 -20.63 -8.13 -19.33
N ARG A 199 -21.86 -8.48 -18.94
CA ARG A 199 -22.24 -8.81 -17.57
C ARG A 199 -22.41 -10.32 -17.45
N CYS A 200 -21.62 -10.92 -16.57
CA CYS A 200 -21.54 -12.36 -16.46
C CYS A 200 -21.52 -12.83 -15.02
N ALA A 201 -22.12 -14.00 -14.78
CA ALA A 201 -21.96 -14.76 -13.56
C ALA A 201 -21.05 -15.97 -13.82
N VAL A 202 -20.11 -16.20 -12.90
CA VAL A 202 -19.17 -17.33 -12.95
C VAL A 202 -19.29 -18.13 -11.66
N ARG A 203 -19.46 -19.45 -11.80
CA ARG A 203 -19.51 -20.38 -10.67
C ARG A 203 -18.15 -21.04 -10.48
N TYR A 204 -17.66 -20.97 -9.24
CA TYR A 204 -16.44 -21.59 -8.75
C TYR A 204 -16.82 -22.73 -7.83
N GLN A 205 -16.29 -23.93 -8.09
CA GLN A 205 -16.48 -25.08 -7.21
C GLN A 205 -15.13 -25.48 -6.61
N LEU A 206 -15.01 -25.27 -5.31
CA LEU A 206 -13.80 -25.51 -4.53
C LEU A 206 -13.76 -26.98 -4.09
N GLN A 207 -12.58 -27.59 -4.21
CA GLN A 207 -12.32 -28.95 -3.73
C GLN A 207 -12.28 -29.02 -2.19
N ASP A 208 -11.90 -27.92 -1.54
CA ASP A 208 -11.84 -27.82 -0.08
C ASP A 208 -12.05 -26.38 0.38
N ASP A 209 -12.22 -26.17 1.68
CA ASP A 209 -12.39 -24.83 2.24
C ASP A 209 -11.08 -24.04 2.11
N PHE A 210 -11.14 -22.77 1.70
CA PHE A 210 -9.95 -21.93 1.55
C PHE A 210 -10.21 -20.48 1.98
N ALA A 211 -9.59 -20.07 3.09
CA ALA A 211 -9.79 -18.77 3.74
C ALA A 211 -9.33 -17.57 2.90
N LEU A 212 -8.41 -17.80 1.96
CA LEU A 212 -7.87 -16.79 1.05
C LEU A 212 -8.53 -16.80 -0.33
N PHE A 213 -9.52 -17.67 -0.58
CA PHE A 213 -10.17 -17.76 -1.88
C PHE A 213 -10.63 -16.40 -2.41
N TYR A 214 -11.39 -15.65 -1.60
CA TYR A 214 -11.91 -14.35 -2.00
C TYR A 214 -10.82 -13.30 -2.29
N ARG A 215 -9.71 -13.35 -1.56
CA ARG A 215 -8.64 -12.34 -1.63
C ARG A 215 -7.61 -12.69 -2.71
N SER A 216 -7.05 -13.89 -2.65
CA SER A 216 -5.92 -14.29 -3.50
C SER A 216 -6.39 -14.95 -4.80
N THR A 217 -7.39 -15.82 -4.76
CA THR A 217 -7.85 -16.60 -5.92
C THR A 217 -8.82 -15.80 -6.78
N LEU A 218 -9.82 -15.19 -6.15
CA LEU A 218 -10.93 -14.52 -6.83
C LEU A 218 -10.59 -13.08 -7.22
N VAL A 219 -10.21 -12.24 -6.25
CA VAL A 219 -9.90 -10.83 -6.49
C VAL A 219 -8.48 -10.63 -7.04
N GLY A 220 -7.52 -11.44 -6.59
CA GLY A 220 -6.10 -11.34 -6.97
C GLY A 220 -5.75 -11.80 -8.39
N LEU A 221 -6.72 -12.22 -9.21
CA LEU A 221 -6.48 -12.66 -10.58
C LEU A 221 -6.02 -11.49 -11.45
N THR A 222 -4.73 -11.52 -11.84
CA THR A 222 -4.16 -10.57 -12.81
C THR A 222 -4.68 -10.84 -14.22
N LEU A 223 -5.11 -9.81 -14.95
CA LEU A 223 -5.73 -9.96 -16.26
C LEU A 223 -4.70 -9.80 -17.40
N PHE A 224 -4.29 -10.91 -18.00
CA PHE A 224 -3.53 -10.92 -19.26
C PHE A 224 -4.49 -11.00 -20.46
N PRO A 225 -4.22 -10.27 -21.56
CA PRO A 225 -5.07 -10.28 -22.75
C PRO A 225 -5.04 -11.62 -23.47
N ARG A 226 -6.17 -12.33 -23.49
CA ARG A 226 -6.26 -13.63 -24.17
C ARG A 226 -5.90 -13.52 -25.65
N HIS A 227 -6.36 -12.46 -26.32
CA HIS A 227 -6.14 -12.25 -27.75
C HIS A 227 -4.69 -12.03 -28.15
N VAL A 228 -3.84 -11.55 -27.23
CA VAL A 228 -2.41 -11.36 -27.45
C VAL A 228 -1.61 -12.63 -27.20
N TYR A 229 -2.06 -13.52 -26.31
CA TYR A 229 -1.31 -14.70 -25.86
C TYR A 229 -1.73 -16.00 -26.55
N GLU A 230 -2.96 -16.09 -27.05
CA GLU A 230 -3.46 -17.25 -27.79
C GLU A 230 -3.29 -17.09 -29.30
N GLY A 231 -3.25 -18.22 -30.01
CA GLY A 231 -3.11 -18.25 -31.46
C GLY A 231 -1.82 -17.55 -31.88
N THR A 232 -1.93 -16.61 -32.81
CA THR A 232 -0.82 -15.78 -33.30
C THR A 232 -0.65 -14.45 -32.55
N GLY A 233 -1.51 -14.13 -31.58
CA GLY A 233 -1.56 -12.81 -30.96
C GLY A 233 -2.21 -11.75 -31.86
N TYR A 234 -3.52 -11.86 -32.09
CA TYR A 234 -4.31 -10.88 -32.87
C TYR A 234 -4.42 -9.55 -32.09
N PRO A 235 -4.57 -8.34 -32.70
CA PRO A 235 -4.77 -8.04 -34.12
C PRO A 235 -3.52 -7.95 -34.99
N VAL A 236 -2.32 -7.95 -34.40
CA VAL A 236 -1.07 -7.63 -35.10
C VAL A 236 -0.18 -8.85 -35.41
N ASN A 237 -0.60 -10.04 -34.98
CA ASN A 237 0.18 -11.29 -35.06
C ASN A 237 1.54 -11.17 -34.36
N HIS A 238 1.51 -11.02 -33.04
CA HIS A 238 2.68 -10.82 -32.19
C HIS A 238 3.69 -11.99 -32.22
N HIS A 239 3.23 -13.21 -32.47
CA HIS A 239 4.05 -14.41 -32.42
C HIS A 239 3.54 -15.52 -33.35
N ALA A 240 4.28 -16.64 -33.41
CA ALA A 240 3.82 -17.84 -34.10
C ALA A 240 2.57 -18.41 -33.41
N ASP A 241 1.79 -19.21 -34.14
CA ASP A 241 0.61 -19.85 -33.55
C ASP A 241 1.02 -20.80 -32.41
N TRP A 242 0.66 -20.42 -31.18
CA TRP A 242 0.93 -21.21 -29.98
C TRP A 242 -0.29 -21.99 -29.50
N GLY A 243 -1.39 -21.99 -30.24
CA GLY A 243 -2.62 -22.68 -29.86
C GLY A 243 -3.44 -21.90 -28.83
N LEU A 244 -4.42 -22.59 -28.24
CA LEU A 244 -5.42 -22.01 -27.33
C LEU A 244 -5.30 -22.64 -25.94
N ALA A 245 -5.40 -21.80 -24.90
CA ALA A 245 -5.44 -22.22 -23.51
C ALA A 245 -6.82 -22.74 -23.14
N ILE A 246 -7.86 -22.10 -23.66
CA ILE A 246 -9.26 -22.44 -23.41
C ILE A 246 -10.02 -22.71 -24.70
N TYR A 247 -11.09 -23.51 -24.62
CA TYR A 247 -11.99 -23.69 -25.76
C TYR A 247 -12.59 -22.35 -26.19
N PRO A 248 -12.68 -22.06 -27.50
CA PRO A 248 -13.14 -20.78 -28.02
C PRO A 248 -14.66 -20.60 -27.86
N GLU A 249 -15.12 -19.36 -27.97
CA GLU A 249 -16.52 -18.96 -27.83
C GLU A 249 -17.46 -19.69 -28.80
N ALA A 250 -16.94 -20.10 -29.96
CA ALA A 250 -17.68 -20.89 -30.95
C ALA A 250 -18.03 -22.29 -30.43
N ASP A 251 -17.26 -22.84 -29.49
CA ASP A 251 -17.56 -24.10 -28.80
C ASP A 251 -18.36 -23.82 -27.53
N THR A 252 -19.64 -23.49 -27.70
CA THR A 252 -20.50 -23.05 -26.59
C THR A 252 -20.65 -24.07 -25.47
N ALA A 253 -20.41 -25.36 -25.74
CA ALA A 253 -20.52 -26.43 -24.76
C ALA A 253 -19.29 -26.50 -23.83
N ARG A 254 -18.10 -26.15 -24.33
CA ARG A 254 -16.83 -26.27 -23.60
C ARG A 254 -16.13 -24.93 -23.32
N PHE A 255 -16.68 -23.83 -23.83
CA PHE A 255 -16.11 -22.49 -23.69
C PHE A 255 -15.62 -22.18 -22.27
N GLY A 256 -14.40 -21.68 -22.16
CA GLY A 256 -13.77 -21.31 -20.89
C GLY A 256 -13.11 -22.46 -20.12
N GLN A 257 -13.30 -23.71 -20.53
CA GLN A 257 -12.54 -24.84 -19.99
C GLN A 257 -11.15 -24.90 -20.64
N GLY A 258 -10.14 -25.34 -19.91
CA GLY A 258 -8.79 -25.53 -20.45
C GLY A 258 -8.74 -26.59 -21.54
N ILE A 259 -7.89 -26.42 -22.56
CA ILE A 259 -7.71 -27.42 -23.61
C ILE A 259 -6.66 -28.45 -23.17
N PRO A 260 -6.99 -29.76 -23.18
CA PRO A 260 -6.04 -30.79 -22.81
C PRO A 260 -5.05 -31.07 -23.96
N THR A 261 -3.79 -31.43 -23.65
CA THR A 261 -2.77 -31.68 -24.69
C THR A 261 -3.06 -32.83 -25.65
N ASP A 262 -3.94 -33.75 -25.26
CA ASP A 262 -4.37 -34.85 -26.11
C ASP A 262 -5.62 -34.51 -26.94
N GLU A 263 -6.13 -33.27 -26.88
CA GLU A 263 -7.15 -32.77 -27.79
C GLU A 263 -6.65 -32.78 -29.24
N THR A 264 -7.55 -33.13 -30.15
CA THR A 264 -7.25 -33.27 -31.59
C THR A 264 -7.99 -32.24 -32.46
N THR A 265 -9.04 -31.61 -31.91
CA THR A 265 -9.88 -30.62 -32.59
C THR A 265 -9.24 -29.23 -32.60
N TYR A 266 -8.64 -28.85 -31.47
CA TYR A 266 -8.01 -27.54 -31.26
C TYR A 266 -6.55 -27.75 -30.86
N THR A 267 -5.66 -26.89 -31.35
CA THR A 267 -4.25 -26.91 -30.97
C THR A 267 -4.10 -26.43 -29.51
N PRO A 268 -3.62 -27.28 -28.58
CA PRO A 268 -3.43 -26.91 -27.19
C PRO A 268 -2.31 -25.88 -27.03
N LEU A 269 -2.41 -25.04 -26.01
CA LEU A 269 -1.45 -23.97 -25.75
C LEU A 269 -0.02 -24.49 -25.50
N ASN A 270 0.94 -23.94 -26.24
CA ASN A 270 2.36 -24.14 -25.98
C ASN A 270 2.88 -23.17 -24.90
N TYR A 271 2.70 -23.54 -23.63
CA TYR A 271 3.13 -22.72 -22.49
C TYR A 271 4.64 -22.45 -22.47
N ALA A 272 5.46 -23.41 -22.89
CA ALA A 272 6.92 -23.23 -22.90
C ALA A 272 7.36 -22.15 -23.90
N ALA A 273 6.65 -22.01 -25.02
CA ALA A 273 6.89 -20.93 -25.97
C ALA A 273 6.50 -19.56 -25.40
N LEU A 274 5.38 -19.49 -24.67
CA LEU A 274 4.95 -18.30 -23.96
C LEU A 274 5.94 -17.87 -22.87
N ASP A 275 6.42 -18.80 -22.06
CA ASP A 275 7.40 -18.53 -21.00
C ASP A 275 8.72 -17.98 -21.58
N GLY A 276 9.15 -18.53 -22.72
CA GLY A 276 10.35 -18.10 -23.44
C GLY A 276 10.19 -16.83 -24.30
N TRP A 277 8.98 -16.27 -24.41
CA TRP A 277 8.70 -15.18 -25.34
C TRP A 277 9.47 -13.92 -25.01
N GLN A 278 10.32 -13.49 -25.96
CA GLN A 278 11.03 -12.22 -25.93
C GLN A 278 10.15 -11.10 -26.48
N MET A 279 9.26 -10.59 -25.63
CA MET A 279 8.37 -9.47 -25.97
C MET A 279 9.14 -8.20 -26.34
N THR A 280 8.58 -7.46 -27.30
CA THR A 280 8.91 -6.07 -27.65
C THR A 280 8.10 -5.10 -26.79
N ASP A 281 8.39 -3.80 -26.87
CA ASP A 281 7.63 -2.77 -26.14
C ASP A 281 6.13 -2.82 -26.47
N GLY A 282 5.77 -3.10 -27.73
CA GLY A 282 4.38 -3.14 -28.20
C GLY A 282 3.60 -4.39 -27.82
N ASP A 283 4.27 -5.43 -27.33
CA ASP A 283 3.63 -6.68 -26.91
C ASP A 283 3.11 -6.62 -25.46
N VAL A 284 3.55 -5.61 -24.69
CA VAL A 284 3.19 -5.46 -23.27
C VAL A 284 1.85 -4.73 -23.15
N VAL A 285 0.78 -5.48 -23.35
CA VAL A 285 -0.61 -5.01 -23.30
C VAL A 285 -1.27 -5.47 -22.00
N GLY A 286 -1.84 -4.53 -21.24
CA GLY A 286 -2.62 -4.83 -20.03
C GLY A 286 -3.88 -3.97 -19.92
N THR A 287 -4.48 -3.91 -18.73
CA THR A 287 -5.68 -3.10 -18.42
C THR A 287 -5.40 -1.98 -17.41
N GLY A 288 -4.17 -1.91 -16.90
CA GLY A 288 -3.80 -1.05 -15.80
C GLY A 288 -3.78 0.45 -16.11
N PRO A 289 -3.56 1.26 -15.07
CA PRO A 289 -3.61 2.71 -15.14
C PRO A 289 -2.49 3.35 -15.96
N PHE A 290 -1.43 2.59 -16.28
CA PHE A 290 -0.36 3.02 -17.16
C PHE A 290 -0.16 2.00 -18.28
N LYS A 291 0.14 2.46 -19.49
CA LYS A 291 0.58 1.63 -20.62
C LYS A 291 2.08 1.49 -20.59
N PHE A 292 2.59 0.35 -21.06
CA PHE A 292 4.02 0.22 -21.26
C PHE A 292 4.47 1.20 -22.35
N GLY A 293 5.48 2.02 -22.03
CA GLY A 293 6.04 2.98 -22.97
C GLY A 293 7.24 2.37 -23.68
N THR A 294 8.42 2.54 -23.10
CA THR A 294 9.65 1.99 -23.66
C THR A 294 10.61 1.53 -22.58
N TRP A 295 11.46 0.56 -22.91
CA TRP A 295 12.57 0.15 -22.07
C TRP A 295 13.89 0.19 -22.84
N SER A 296 14.78 1.06 -22.35
CA SER A 296 16.17 1.15 -22.79
C SER A 296 17.07 0.46 -21.77
N PHE A 297 17.59 -0.71 -22.14
CA PHE A 297 18.43 -1.52 -21.26
C PHE A 297 19.63 -0.72 -20.75
N GLY A 298 19.83 -0.74 -19.43
CA GLY A 298 20.89 -0.04 -18.73
C GLY A 298 20.65 1.46 -18.50
N ALA A 299 19.56 2.02 -19.04
CA ALA A 299 19.23 3.44 -18.90
C ALA A 299 17.93 3.69 -18.12
N PHE A 300 16.78 3.32 -18.69
CA PHE A 300 15.47 3.57 -18.08
C PHE A 300 14.35 2.67 -18.61
N ALA A 301 13.28 2.54 -17.84
CA ALA A 301 11.97 2.08 -18.30
C ALA A 301 10.93 3.20 -18.13
N ARG A 302 9.93 3.25 -18.99
CA ARG A 302 8.86 4.25 -18.96
C ARG A 302 7.51 3.60 -19.11
N VAL A 303 6.55 4.05 -18.32
CA VAL A 303 5.12 3.78 -18.49
C VAL A 303 4.38 5.10 -18.60
N ASP A 304 3.34 5.14 -19.42
CA ASP A 304 2.58 6.35 -19.74
C ASP A 304 1.14 6.20 -19.28
N LYS A 305 0.48 7.29 -18.87
CA LYS A 305 -0.92 7.26 -18.42
C LYS A 305 -1.81 6.56 -19.45
N ASN A 306 -2.64 5.62 -19.00
CA ASN A 306 -3.68 5.02 -19.83
C ASN A 306 -4.94 5.90 -19.78
N PRO A 307 -5.23 6.72 -20.82
CA PRO A 307 -6.40 7.59 -20.80
C PRO A 307 -7.73 6.83 -20.75
N LYS A 308 -7.71 5.52 -21.09
CA LYS A 308 -8.88 4.63 -21.04
C LYS A 308 -8.86 3.70 -19.82
N PHE A 309 -8.09 4.02 -18.79
CA PHE A 309 -8.10 3.24 -17.55
C PHE A 309 -9.51 3.15 -16.97
N PHE A 310 -9.88 1.96 -16.50
CA PHE A 310 -11.22 1.70 -15.98
C PHE A 310 -11.34 2.16 -14.52
N TYR A 311 -12.32 3.03 -14.26
CA TYR A 311 -12.67 3.45 -12.90
C TYR A 311 -14.19 3.53 -12.69
N GLY A 312 -14.95 2.73 -13.43
CA GLY A 312 -16.42 2.62 -13.30
C GLY A 312 -17.23 3.55 -14.21
N VAL A 313 -16.58 4.35 -15.06
CA VAL A 313 -17.23 5.20 -16.06
C VAL A 313 -16.76 4.83 -17.45
N ASP A 314 -17.50 5.27 -18.46
CA ASP A 314 -17.07 5.17 -19.84
C ASP A 314 -15.85 6.07 -20.08
N PRO A 315 -14.74 5.50 -20.60
CA PRO A 315 -13.50 6.27 -20.81
C PRO A 315 -13.63 7.34 -21.89
N ASP A 316 -14.56 7.17 -22.85
CA ASP A 316 -14.78 8.12 -23.94
C ASP A 316 -15.92 9.11 -23.62
N ASN A 317 -16.78 8.80 -22.64
CA ASN A 317 -17.83 9.71 -22.15
C ASN A 317 -18.09 9.57 -20.63
N PRO A 318 -17.41 10.35 -19.76
CA PRO A 318 -17.54 10.26 -18.30
C PRO A 318 -18.95 10.46 -17.73
N ASN A 319 -19.90 11.00 -18.52
CA ASN A 319 -21.31 11.10 -18.10
C ASN A 319 -22.01 9.73 -18.06
N ILE A 320 -21.45 8.73 -18.73
CA ILE A 320 -21.94 7.35 -18.69
C ILE A 320 -21.22 6.65 -17.54
N VAL A 321 -21.92 6.47 -16.43
CA VAL A 321 -21.41 5.78 -15.24
C VAL A 321 -21.93 4.34 -15.25
N TYR A 322 -21.05 3.37 -15.50
CA TYR A 322 -21.36 1.95 -15.44
C TYR A 322 -21.56 1.47 -14.00
N ASP A 323 -20.80 2.04 -13.08
CA ASP A 323 -20.85 1.70 -11.66
C ASP A 323 -20.56 2.94 -10.80
N GLN A 324 -21.54 3.37 -9.99
CA GLN A 324 -21.41 4.54 -9.12
C GLN A 324 -20.51 4.33 -7.87
N ASP A 325 -20.13 3.09 -7.55
CA ASP A 325 -19.30 2.79 -6.38
C ASP A 325 -17.82 2.76 -6.70
N VAL A 326 -17.44 2.35 -7.91
CA VAL A 326 -16.02 2.29 -8.30
C VAL A 326 -15.35 3.67 -8.29
N PRO A 327 -15.97 4.76 -8.82
CA PRO A 327 -15.41 6.11 -8.74
C PRO A 327 -15.21 6.66 -7.32
N LYS A 328 -15.80 6.03 -6.29
CA LYS A 328 -15.57 6.42 -4.89
C LYS A 328 -14.16 6.03 -4.42
N TYR A 329 -13.58 5.00 -5.02
CA TYR A 329 -12.28 4.43 -4.67
C TYR A 329 -11.22 4.68 -5.75
N MET A 330 -11.63 4.68 -7.01
CA MET A 330 -10.75 4.69 -8.18
C MET A 330 -10.96 5.95 -9.02
N HIS A 331 -9.89 6.42 -9.67
CA HIS A 331 -9.93 7.53 -10.61
C HIS A 331 -8.76 7.41 -11.59
N GLN A 332 -8.71 8.27 -12.60
CA GLN A 332 -7.53 8.39 -13.47
C GLN A 332 -6.31 8.87 -12.68
N PRO A 333 -5.10 8.38 -12.97
CA PRO A 333 -3.88 8.96 -12.42
C PRO A 333 -3.76 10.44 -12.77
N PHE A 334 -3.27 11.25 -11.84
CA PHE A 334 -3.01 12.68 -12.12
C PHE A 334 -1.72 12.88 -12.94
N ILE A 335 -0.75 11.97 -12.83
CA ILE A 335 0.53 12.03 -13.55
C ILE A 335 0.47 11.40 -14.95
N ASP A 336 1.16 11.98 -15.93
CA ASP A 336 1.16 11.54 -17.33
C ASP A 336 2.05 10.33 -17.61
N GLY A 337 2.93 9.98 -16.68
CA GLY A 337 3.75 8.79 -16.78
C GLY A 337 4.73 8.65 -15.62
N ILE A 338 5.39 7.50 -15.57
CA ILE A 338 6.46 7.20 -14.62
C ILE A 338 7.72 6.86 -15.41
N LEU A 339 8.83 7.50 -15.06
CA LEU A 339 10.14 7.25 -15.64
C LEU A 339 11.06 6.61 -14.60
N PHE A 340 11.39 5.34 -14.79
CA PHE A 340 12.28 4.56 -13.94
C PHE A 340 13.73 4.71 -14.41
N LYS A 341 14.54 5.48 -13.69
CA LYS A 341 15.97 5.69 -13.97
C LYS A 341 16.85 4.81 -13.07
N ILE A 342 17.96 4.33 -13.60
CA ILE A 342 18.86 3.43 -12.89
C ILE A 342 20.03 4.21 -12.27
N TYR A 343 20.23 4.03 -10.96
CA TYR A 343 21.35 4.56 -10.19
C TYR A 343 22.01 3.41 -9.42
N ARG A 344 23.15 2.92 -9.93
CA ARG A 344 23.82 1.71 -9.41
C ARG A 344 24.28 1.77 -7.94
N THR A 345 24.19 2.94 -7.30
CA THR A 345 24.47 3.09 -5.87
C THR A 345 23.43 4.02 -5.24
N THR A 346 23.13 3.78 -3.96
CA THR A 346 22.21 4.65 -3.22
C THR A 346 22.69 6.09 -3.15
N GLN A 347 24.00 6.32 -2.99
CA GLN A 347 24.57 7.66 -2.94
C GLN A 347 24.27 8.47 -4.22
N LEU A 348 24.36 7.85 -5.40
CA LEU A 348 24.02 8.52 -6.66
C LEU A 348 22.51 8.82 -6.73
N GLY A 349 21.66 7.90 -6.27
CA GLY A 349 20.21 8.12 -6.22
C GLY A 349 19.82 9.25 -5.27
N VAL A 350 20.40 9.31 -4.07
CA VAL A 350 20.17 10.39 -3.10
C VAL A 350 20.65 11.75 -3.63
N LEU A 351 21.81 11.77 -4.29
CA LEU A 351 22.32 12.99 -4.92
C LEU A 351 21.37 13.45 -6.05
N ALA A 352 20.87 12.52 -6.87
CA ALA A 352 19.90 12.82 -7.91
C ALA A 352 18.58 13.38 -7.34
N LEU A 353 18.11 12.83 -6.22
CA LEU A 353 16.91 13.34 -5.51
C LEU A 353 17.13 14.77 -5.02
N THR A 354 18.29 15.01 -4.39
CA THR A 354 18.68 16.34 -3.86
C THR A 354 18.77 17.38 -4.99
N LYS A 355 19.31 16.99 -6.15
CA LYS A 355 19.39 17.86 -7.34
C LYS A 355 18.05 18.03 -8.07
N GLY A 356 17.08 17.14 -7.83
CA GLY A 356 15.79 17.14 -8.51
C GLY A 356 15.77 16.41 -9.85
N ASP A 357 16.80 15.60 -10.14
CA ASP A 357 16.91 14.73 -11.32
C ASP A 357 15.96 13.52 -11.26
N ILE A 358 15.56 13.16 -10.03
CA ILE A 358 14.48 12.24 -9.69
C ILE A 358 13.57 12.87 -8.64
N ASP A 359 12.34 12.37 -8.57
CA ASP A 359 11.31 12.84 -7.66
C ASP A 359 11.11 11.89 -6.47
N PHE A 360 11.49 10.63 -6.63
CA PHE A 360 11.45 9.61 -5.59
C PHE A 360 12.59 8.63 -5.77
N TYR A 361 13.25 8.25 -4.67
CA TYR A 361 14.21 7.16 -4.68
C TYR A 361 13.52 5.87 -4.23
N HIS A 362 13.33 4.94 -5.16
CA HIS A 362 12.66 3.67 -4.95
C HIS A 362 13.62 2.61 -4.37
N TRP A 363 14.04 2.87 -3.13
CA TRP A 363 14.61 1.90 -2.20
C TRP A 363 14.66 2.51 -0.79
N ASN A 364 14.91 1.67 0.22
CA ASN A 364 15.15 2.17 1.56
C ASN A 364 16.44 3.01 1.59
N LEU A 365 16.31 4.23 2.10
CA LEU A 365 17.43 5.14 2.31
C LEU A 365 18.25 4.71 3.53
N PRO A 366 19.57 4.58 3.37
CA PRO A 366 20.48 4.39 4.49
C PRO A 366 20.37 5.56 5.48
N PRO A 367 20.34 5.30 6.80
CA PRO A 367 20.18 6.32 7.84
C PRO A 367 21.17 7.49 7.78
N GLU A 368 22.37 7.27 7.25
CA GLU A 368 23.41 8.29 7.15
C GLU A 368 23.01 9.48 6.26
N PHE A 369 22.08 9.29 5.31
CA PHE A 369 21.59 10.37 4.45
C PHE A 369 20.45 11.17 5.09
N VAL A 370 19.84 10.67 6.17
CA VAL A 370 18.66 11.30 6.79
C VAL A 370 18.95 12.72 7.29
N PRO A 371 20.05 12.99 8.03
CA PRO A 371 20.35 14.35 8.48
C PRO A 371 20.45 15.36 7.33
N ASP A 372 21.12 14.98 6.24
CA ASP A 372 21.30 15.85 5.07
C ASP A 372 19.98 16.11 4.35
N LEU A 373 19.13 15.10 4.19
CA LEU A 373 17.80 15.25 3.57
C LEU A 373 16.85 16.08 4.43
N LEU A 374 16.94 15.97 5.77
CA LEU A 374 16.16 16.81 6.69
C LEU A 374 16.62 18.28 6.72
N ASN A 375 17.81 18.59 6.21
CA ASN A 375 18.29 19.96 6.05
C ASN A 375 17.71 20.68 4.82
N ASP A 376 16.98 19.98 3.94
CA ASP A 376 16.22 20.57 2.83
C ASP A 376 14.72 20.27 2.91
N PRO A 377 14.03 20.70 3.99
CA PRO A 377 12.61 20.44 4.19
C PRO A 377 11.73 21.25 3.23
N ALA A 378 12.28 22.20 2.47
CA ALA A 378 11.51 22.98 1.50
C ALA A 378 11.22 22.17 0.22
N HIS A 379 12.12 21.25 -0.15
CA HIS A 379 11.98 20.44 -1.36
C HIS A 379 11.74 18.96 -1.07
N ILE A 380 12.29 18.43 0.02
CA ILE A 380 12.27 16.99 0.28
C ILE A 380 11.46 16.67 1.54
N ARG A 381 10.61 15.65 1.42
CA ARG A 381 9.96 15.00 2.56
C ARG A 381 10.58 13.63 2.80
N VAL A 382 10.99 13.38 4.04
CA VAL A 382 11.44 12.07 4.51
C VAL A 382 10.29 11.38 5.26
N TRP A 383 10.09 10.10 4.96
CA TRP A 383 9.11 9.21 5.57
C TRP A 383 9.83 8.12 6.34
N ALA A 384 9.27 7.75 7.49
CA ALA A 384 9.72 6.63 8.29
C ALA A 384 8.53 5.69 8.52
N ASN A 385 8.55 4.55 7.85
CA ASN A 385 7.43 3.61 7.83
C ASN A 385 7.85 2.26 8.42
N ALA A 386 7.00 1.66 9.25
CA ALA A 386 7.28 0.34 9.79
C ALA A 386 7.14 -0.72 8.67
N GLU A 387 8.22 -1.41 8.33
CA GLU A 387 8.20 -2.41 7.27
C GLU A 387 7.56 -3.72 7.78
N PRO A 388 6.61 -4.33 7.04
CA PRO A 388 6.06 -5.64 7.39
C PRO A 388 7.05 -6.80 7.11
N GLY A 389 8.08 -6.51 6.31
CA GLY A 389 9.18 -7.41 5.98
C GLY A 389 10.15 -7.67 7.11
N PHE A 390 11.06 -8.62 6.88
CA PHE A 390 12.06 -9.04 7.85
C PHE A 390 13.35 -9.51 7.20
N PHE A 391 14.47 -9.38 7.92
CA PHE A 391 15.81 -9.79 7.47
C PHE A 391 16.27 -10.97 8.31
N TYR A 392 16.85 -11.99 7.68
CA TYR A 392 17.07 -13.28 8.33
C TYR A 392 18.37 -13.96 7.90
N LEU A 393 18.89 -14.79 8.79
CA LEU A 393 19.89 -15.82 8.53
C LEU A 393 19.17 -17.14 8.29
N SER A 394 19.55 -17.88 7.26
CA SER A 394 19.00 -19.20 6.93
C SER A 394 20.08 -20.27 6.92
N TYR A 395 19.67 -21.51 7.20
CA TYR A 395 20.49 -22.70 7.24
C TYR A 395 20.06 -23.71 6.19
N ASN A 396 21.00 -24.44 5.58
CA ASN A 396 20.66 -25.58 4.72
C ASN A 396 20.38 -26.83 5.57
N MET A 397 19.14 -27.00 6.01
CA MET A 397 18.72 -28.10 6.90
C MET A 397 18.80 -29.49 6.25
N ARG A 398 19.17 -29.57 4.95
CA ARG A 398 19.44 -30.81 4.22
C ARG A 398 20.78 -31.44 4.59
N GLN A 399 21.65 -30.69 5.28
CA GLN A 399 23.00 -31.12 5.62
C GLN A 399 23.21 -31.07 7.14
N ARG A 400 24.05 -31.98 7.65
CA ARG A 400 24.57 -31.88 9.02
C ARG A 400 25.70 -30.84 9.05
N PRO A 401 25.88 -30.08 10.14
CA PRO A 401 25.13 -30.12 11.40
C PRO A 401 23.88 -29.22 11.41
N PHE A 402 23.44 -28.70 10.27
CA PHE A 402 22.42 -27.64 10.21
C PHE A 402 20.99 -28.13 10.37
N GLY A 403 20.71 -29.39 10.02
CA GLY A 403 19.38 -29.96 10.14
C GLY A 403 19.40 -31.48 10.32
N TYR A 404 18.75 -32.19 9.40
CA TYR A 404 18.36 -33.57 9.63
C TYR A 404 19.52 -34.58 9.46
N THR A 405 19.36 -35.75 10.07
CA THR A 405 20.30 -36.86 9.93
C THR A 405 20.31 -37.45 8.51
N THR A 406 19.12 -37.49 7.89
CA THR A 406 18.84 -37.93 6.53
C THR A 406 17.84 -36.95 5.92
N TYR A 407 17.97 -36.62 4.63
CA TYR A 407 17.06 -35.73 3.93
C TYR A 407 16.47 -36.41 2.66
N PRO A 408 15.15 -36.35 2.42
CA PRO A 408 14.13 -35.80 3.32
C PRO A 408 14.04 -36.60 4.63
N PRO A 409 13.65 -35.97 5.75
CA PRO A 409 13.52 -36.69 7.02
C PRO A 409 12.31 -37.63 7.00
N ALA A 410 12.24 -38.54 7.97
CA ALA A 410 11.15 -39.50 8.06
C ALA A 410 9.78 -38.81 8.21
N PRO A 411 8.69 -39.35 7.63
CA PRO A 411 7.35 -38.81 7.82
C PRO A 411 7.01 -38.66 9.31
N GLY A 412 6.42 -37.54 9.69
CA GLY A 412 6.12 -37.24 11.10
C GLY A 412 7.27 -36.66 11.91
N THR A 413 8.34 -36.24 11.26
CA THR A 413 9.44 -35.51 11.90
C THR A 413 8.94 -34.25 12.62
N ASP A 414 9.48 -34.05 13.82
CA ASP A 414 9.25 -32.89 14.69
C ASP A 414 10.60 -32.40 15.26
N ARG A 415 10.55 -31.54 16.29
CA ARG A 415 11.77 -31.04 16.97
C ARG A 415 12.69 -32.14 17.47
N SER A 416 12.12 -33.24 18.00
CA SER A 416 12.86 -34.25 18.75
C SER A 416 13.79 -35.07 17.85
N SER A 417 13.47 -35.15 16.56
CA SER A 417 14.28 -35.84 15.54
C SER A 417 15.17 -34.91 14.72
N ASP A 418 15.19 -33.60 15.00
CA ASP A 418 16.03 -32.61 14.33
C ASP A 418 17.42 -32.51 14.99
N ALA A 419 18.36 -33.30 14.47
CA ALA A 419 19.73 -33.36 14.97
C ALA A 419 20.52 -32.05 14.83
N GLY A 420 20.07 -31.11 13.99
CA GLY A 420 20.71 -29.82 13.78
C GLY A 420 20.15 -28.70 14.64
N TYR A 421 19.07 -28.96 15.39
CA TYR A 421 18.48 -27.97 16.27
C TYR A 421 19.48 -27.34 17.26
N PRO A 422 20.38 -28.09 17.94
CA PRO A 422 21.37 -27.48 18.83
C PRO A 422 22.31 -26.49 18.13
N PHE A 423 22.67 -26.76 16.87
CA PHE A 423 23.51 -25.84 16.08
C PHE A 423 22.80 -24.51 15.87
N ARG A 424 21.55 -24.56 15.40
CA ARG A 424 20.75 -23.36 15.13
C ARG A 424 20.44 -22.58 16.40
N LEU A 425 20.12 -23.29 17.50
CA LEU A 425 19.91 -22.67 18.80
C LEU A 425 21.16 -21.95 19.32
N ALA A 426 22.35 -22.55 19.17
CA ALA A 426 23.60 -21.89 19.51
C ALA A 426 23.81 -20.62 18.67
N PHE A 427 23.54 -20.69 17.36
CA PHE A 427 23.65 -19.53 16.47
C PHE A 427 22.66 -18.41 16.79
N SER A 428 21.45 -18.70 17.26
CA SER A 428 20.51 -17.67 17.74
C SER A 428 21.12 -16.81 18.86
N HIS A 429 21.98 -17.39 19.70
CA HIS A 429 22.72 -16.68 20.75
C HIS A 429 23.98 -15.97 20.23
N LEU A 430 24.41 -16.21 18.99
CA LEU A 430 25.56 -15.54 18.36
C LEU A 430 25.18 -14.27 17.59
N ILE A 431 23.88 -13.94 17.54
CA ILE A 431 23.37 -12.77 16.82
C ILE A 431 23.17 -11.61 17.80
N ASP A 432 24.05 -10.62 17.77
CA ASP A 432 23.92 -9.38 18.55
C ASP A 432 22.92 -8.41 17.89
N LYS A 433 21.63 -8.72 18.02
CA LYS A 433 20.54 -7.89 17.47
C LYS A 433 20.59 -6.44 18.00
N PRO A 434 20.80 -6.17 19.31
CA PRO A 434 20.93 -4.80 19.81
C PRO A 434 22.04 -3.98 19.14
N THR A 435 23.19 -4.59 18.86
CA THR A 435 24.28 -3.90 18.14
C THR A 435 23.95 -3.71 16.66
N ILE A 436 23.31 -4.67 16.01
CA ILE A 436 22.82 -4.49 14.62
C ILE A 436 21.88 -3.28 14.54
N ILE A 437 20.89 -3.17 15.44
CA ILE A 437 19.95 -2.04 15.45
C ILE A 437 20.67 -0.70 15.71
N ARG A 438 21.49 -0.62 16.76
CA ARG A 438 22.11 0.64 17.18
C ARG A 438 23.21 1.11 16.23
N SER A 439 24.09 0.19 15.82
CA SER A 439 25.32 0.54 15.10
C SER A 439 25.16 0.48 13.60
N LEU A 440 24.42 -0.51 13.07
CA LEU A 440 24.27 -0.67 11.62
C LEU A 440 23.04 0.12 11.12
N LEU A 441 21.90 0.02 11.81
CA LEU A 441 20.67 0.71 11.41
C LEU A 441 20.50 2.09 12.05
N ALA A 442 21.45 2.57 12.86
CA ALA A 442 21.37 3.86 13.56
C ALA A 442 20.03 4.08 14.31
N ASN A 443 19.48 3.03 14.91
CA ASN A 443 18.15 2.97 15.56
C ASN A 443 16.92 3.05 14.63
N TYR A 444 17.07 3.01 13.31
CA TYR A 444 15.97 2.87 12.35
C TYR A 444 15.57 1.41 12.14
N GLY A 445 15.31 0.70 13.24
CA GLY A 445 14.90 -0.69 13.22
C GLY A 445 14.49 -1.19 14.59
N PHE A 446 13.89 -2.38 14.61
CA PHE A 446 13.39 -3.03 15.80
C PHE A 446 14.02 -4.42 15.95
N ILE A 447 14.27 -4.82 17.19
CA ILE A 447 14.74 -6.16 17.52
C ILE A 447 13.70 -7.17 17.04
N ALA A 448 14.12 -8.10 16.20
CA ALA A 448 13.24 -9.13 15.68
C ALA A 448 13.14 -10.35 16.59
N ASP A 449 11.95 -10.95 16.62
CA ASP A 449 11.64 -12.16 17.39
C ASP A 449 10.87 -13.23 16.58
N GLY A 450 10.42 -12.91 15.35
CA GLY A 450 9.77 -13.88 14.47
C GLY A 450 9.63 -13.45 13.02
N VAL A 451 8.97 -14.28 12.21
CA VAL A 451 8.78 -14.05 10.77
C VAL A 451 7.62 -13.10 10.43
N VAL A 452 6.84 -12.68 11.43
CA VAL A 452 5.80 -11.66 11.28
C VAL A 452 6.25 -10.41 12.03
N SER A 453 6.31 -9.27 11.34
CA SER A 453 6.68 -7.99 11.94
C SER A 453 5.60 -7.46 12.88
N PRO A 454 5.94 -6.77 14.00
CA PRO A 454 4.97 -6.10 14.87
C PRO A 454 4.20 -4.97 14.18
N ALA A 455 4.68 -4.49 13.02
CA ALA A 455 3.92 -3.61 12.13
C ALA A 455 2.58 -4.23 11.70
N ASN A 456 2.52 -5.56 11.69
CA ASN A 456 1.33 -6.35 11.42
C ASN A 456 0.65 -6.80 12.71
N THR A 457 0.12 -5.84 13.48
CA THR A 457 -0.34 -6.04 14.86
C THR A 457 -1.41 -7.12 15.02
N PHE A 458 -2.30 -7.29 14.03
CA PHE A 458 -3.35 -8.31 14.09
C PHE A 458 -2.76 -9.73 14.06
N TRP A 459 -1.80 -10.00 13.16
CA TRP A 459 -1.24 -11.34 13.00
C TRP A 459 -0.04 -11.62 13.91
N TYR A 460 0.64 -10.58 14.39
CA TYR A 460 1.87 -10.69 15.18
C TYR A 460 1.69 -11.43 16.51
N ASN A 461 2.56 -12.39 16.78
CA ASN A 461 2.69 -13.04 18.08
C ASN A 461 3.79 -12.35 18.92
N GLY A 462 3.39 -11.58 19.95
CA GLY A 462 4.34 -10.90 20.83
C GLY A 462 4.95 -11.78 21.94
N THR A 463 4.53 -13.05 22.08
CA THR A 463 5.00 -13.96 23.15
C THR A 463 6.14 -14.88 22.70
N LEU A 464 6.69 -14.65 21.51
CA LEU A 464 7.76 -15.48 20.95
C LEU A 464 9.03 -15.44 21.82
N PRO A 465 9.77 -16.56 21.89
CA PRO A 465 11.03 -16.64 22.62
C PRO A 465 12.06 -15.63 22.09
N LYS A 466 12.81 -15.02 23.00
CA LYS A 466 13.85 -14.04 22.69
C LYS A 466 15.20 -14.59 23.14
N TYR A 467 16.03 -14.98 22.18
CA TYR A 467 17.39 -15.46 22.44
C TYR A 467 18.33 -14.27 22.64
N SER A 468 18.92 -14.16 23.83
CA SER A 468 19.87 -13.10 24.17
C SER A 468 21.25 -13.39 23.58
N TYR A 469 21.97 -12.35 23.18
CA TYR A 469 23.34 -12.51 22.68
C TYR A 469 24.27 -13.00 23.81
N SER A 470 24.91 -14.17 23.61
CA SER A 470 25.83 -14.79 24.56
C SER A 470 26.67 -15.88 23.89
N THR A 471 27.93 -15.57 23.59
CA THR A 471 28.88 -16.54 23.02
C THR A 471 29.15 -17.71 23.98
N SER A 472 29.16 -17.46 25.29
CA SER A 472 29.32 -18.52 26.29
C SER A 472 28.14 -19.49 26.31
N THR A 473 26.90 -18.99 26.21
CA THR A 473 25.72 -19.85 26.13
C THR A 473 25.74 -20.69 24.85
N ALA A 474 26.10 -20.08 23.71
CA ALA A 474 26.27 -20.80 22.45
C ALA A 474 27.33 -21.92 22.57
N ALA A 475 28.50 -21.63 23.15
CA ALA A 475 29.54 -22.63 23.39
C ALA A 475 29.04 -23.81 24.24
N THR A 476 28.36 -23.53 25.36
CA THR A 476 27.78 -24.57 26.23
C THR A 476 26.76 -25.44 25.51
N ILE A 477 25.93 -24.87 24.63
CA ILE A 477 24.95 -25.65 23.83
C ILE A 477 25.69 -26.65 22.93
N LEU A 478 26.77 -26.23 22.26
CA LEU A 478 27.57 -27.09 21.39
C LEU A 478 28.37 -28.14 22.20
N ASP A 479 28.96 -27.74 23.34
CA ASP A 479 29.69 -28.63 24.24
C ASP A 479 28.80 -29.78 24.76
N ASN A 480 27.54 -29.47 25.10
CA ASN A 480 26.56 -30.46 25.56
C ASN A 480 26.19 -31.50 24.49
N GLN A 481 26.46 -31.22 23.21
CA GLN A 481 26.31 -32.19 22.11
C GLN A 481 27.61 -32.98 21.84
N GLY A 482 28.69 -32.68 22.56
CA GLY A 482 30.01 -33.26 22.31
C GLY A 482 30.69 -32.69 21.05
N TRP A 483 30.21 -31.56 20.51
CA TRP A 483 30.81 -30.92 19.34
C TRP A 483 31.96 -30.01 19.77
N VAL A 484 33.05 -30.66 20.19
CA VAL A 484 34.28 -30.06 20.70
C VAL A 484 35.41 -30.24 19.68
N ASP A 485 36.55 -29.59 19.93
CA ASP A 485 37.78 -29.86 19.19
C ASP A 485 38.33 -31.24 19.59
N THR A 486 38.34 -32.19 18.64
CA THR A 486 38.82 -33.57 18.91
C THR A 486 40.26 -33.80 18.48
N ASN A 487 40.88 -32.86 17.76
CA ASN A 487 42.19 -33.03 17.14
C ASN A 487 43.24 -31.98 17.59
N GLY A 488 42.84 -31.01 18.40
CA GLY A 488 43.69 -29.98 19.00
C GLY A 488 44.03 -28.81 18.07
N ASN A 489 43.32 -28.63 16.95
CA ASN A 489 43.58 -27.55 16.00
C ASN A 489 42.88 -26.21 16.36
N GLY A 490 42.16 -26.17 17.48
CA GLY A 490 41.40 -25.01 17.95
C GLY A 490 40.04 -24.84 17.30
N LEU A 491 39.59 -25.80 16.47
CA LEU A 491 38.32 -25.80 15.77
C LEU A 491 37.45 -26.96 16.25
N ARG A 492 36.14 -26.70 16.39
CA ARG A 492 35.16 -27.72 16.75
C ARG A 492 34.90 -28.67 15.57
N ASP A 493 34.81 -29.96 15.85
CA ASP A 493 34.39 -30.97 14.89
C ASP A 493 32.87 -31.15 14.90
N PHE A 494 32.24 -31.00 13.75
CA PHE A 494 30.79 -31.16 13.58
C PHE A 494 30.41 -32.44 12.82
N PRO A 495 29.26 -33.08 13.16
CA PRO A 495 28.77 -34.23 12.43
C PRO A 495 28.63 -33.96 10.93
N GLY A 496 29.16 -34.86 10.11
CA GLY A 496 29.04 -34.82 8.65
C GLY A 496 30.01 -33.87 7.93
N ILE A 497 30.60 -32.89 8.61
CA ILE A 497 31.53 -31.92 7.99
C ILE A 497 32.90 -31.80 8.68
N GLY A 498 33.08 -32.37 9.87
CA GLY A 498 34.31 -32.20 10.66
C GLY A 498 34.55 -30.72 10.97
N ASP A 499 35.75 -30.24 10.66
CA ASP A 499 36.20 -28.86 10.81
C ASP A 499 36.14 -28.05 9.49
N ARG A 500 35.43 -28.54 8.46
CA ARG A 500 35.27 -27.84 7.17
C ARG A 500 34.76 -26.41 7.39
N GLU A 501 35.34 -25.44 6.67
CA GLU A 501 34.88 -24.05 6.68
C GLU A 501 33.40 -23.96 6.24
N ILE A 502 32.58 -23.40 7.12
CA ILE A 502 31.17 -23.04 6.89
C ILE A 502 31.13 -21.67 6.22
N VAL A 503 30.27 -21.48 5.22
CA VAL A 503 30.15 -20.20 4.51
C VAL A 503 28.79 -19.56 4.75
N ILE A 504 28.79 -18.32 5.27
CA ILE A 504 27.62 -17.43 5.28
C ILE A 504 27.67 -16.55 4.04
N LEU A 505 26.78 -16.81 3.07
CA LEU A 505 26.61 -15.93 1.92
C LEU A 505 25.87 -14.65 2.31
N THR A 506 26.42 -13.50 1.93
CA THR A 506 25.80 -12.18 2.15
C THR A 506 25.86 -11.37 0.86
N PRO A 507 24.94 -10.43 0.61
CA PRO A 507 25.12 -9.47 -0.47
C PRO A 507 26.40 -8.65 -0.27
N GLN A 508 26.95 -8.14 -1.37
CA GLN A 508 28.11 -7.24 -1.32
C GLN A 508 27.75 -5.91 -0.63
N ALA A 509 28.72 -5.29 0.04
CA ALA A 509 28.48 -4.10 0.86
C ALA A 509 28.11 -2.84 0.05
N ASP A 510 28.45 -2.80 -1.23
CA ASP A 510 28.01 -1.77 -2.18
C ASP A 510 26.52 -1.90 -2.55
N TYR A 511 25.96 -3.11 -2.44
CA TYR A 511 24.53 -3.38 -2.58
C TYR A 511 23.77 -3.26 -1.25
N ASP A 512 24.26 -3.93 -0.20
CA ASP A 512 23.67 -3.90 1.14
C ASP A 512 24.74 -4.00 2.24
N PRO A 513 25.23 -2.86 2.77
CA PRO A 513 26.28 -2.84 3.79
C PRO A 513 25.83 -3.42 5.14
N ILE A 514 24.52 -3.37 5.44
CA ILE A 514 23.97 -3.85 6.71
C ILE A 514 24.06 -5.36 6.78
N ARG A 515 23.60 -6.07 5.74
CA ARG A 515 23.65 -7.54 5.70
C ARG A 515 25.08 -8.07 5.62
N ALA A 516 25.95 -7.40 4.85
CA ALA A 516 27.37 -7.76 4.80
C ALA A 516 28.03 -7.65 6.19
N SER A 517 27.77 -6.55 6.90
CA SER A 517 28.32 -6.32 8.25
C SER A 517 27.73 -7.27 9.29
N ALA A 518 26.42 -7.54 9.25
CA ALA A 518 25.78 -8.50 10.13
C ALA A 518 26.37 -9.91 9.96
N GLY A 519 26.61 -10.36 8.71
CA GLY A 519 27.27 -11.64 8.46
C GLY A 519 28.69 -11.71 9.01
N ALA A 520 29.47 -10.64 8.88
CA ALA A 520 30.81 -10.56 9.46
C ALA A 520 30.79 -10.60 11.00
N MET A 521 29.84 -9.91 11.64
CA MET A 521 29.64 -9.95 13.09
C MET A 521 29.32 -11.37 13.59
N ILE A 522 28.38 -12.05 12.92
CA ILE A 522 27.98 -13.42 13.27
C ILE A 522 29.14 -14.40 13.07
N ALA A 523 29.87 -14.30 11.96
CA ALA A 523 31.04 -15.12 11.70
C ALA A 523 32.15 -14.89 12.76
N ALA A 524 32.38 -13.64 13.18
CA ALA A 524 33.33 -13.34 14.23
C ALA A 524 32.93 -13.92 15.60
N ALA A 525 31.64 -13.82 15.95
CA ALA A 525 31.11 -14.40 17.19
C ALA A 525 31.24 -15.93 17.19
N ALA A 526 30.93 -16.59 16.08
CA ALA A 526 31.07 -18.04 15.93
C ALA A 526 32.54 -18.51 15.95
N LYS A 527 33.46 -17.77 15.32
CA LYS A 527 34.91 -18.04 15.41
C LYS A 527 35.42 -17.97 16.84
N SER A 528 34.91 -17.04 17.65
CA SER A 528 35.35 -16.87 19.05
C SER A 528 35.10 -18.09 19.93
N ILE A 529 34.21 -18.98 19.50
CA ILE A 529 33.91 -20.25 20.18
C ILE A 529 34.45 -21.47 19.41
N GLY A 530 35.34 -21.28 18.43
CA GLY A 530 36.01 -22.38 17.71
C GLY A 530 35.26 -22.91 16.48
N VAL A 531 34.25 -22.21 15.95
CA VAL A 531 33.61 -22.62 14.68
C VAL A 531 34.44 -22.13 13.49
N ASN A 532 34.81 -23.04 12.57
CA ASN A 532 35.45 -22.66 11.32
C ASN A 532 34.41 -22.10 10.33
N ILE A 533 34.28 -20.77 10.26
CA ILE A 533 33.22 -20.11 9.49
C ILE A 533 33.66 -18.79 8.87
N VAL A 534 33.15 -18.43 7.70
CA VAL A 534 33.44 -17.13 7.06
C VAL A 534 32.16 -16.49 6.53
N SER A 535 32.08 -15.16 6.60
CA SER A 535 31.09 -14.41 5.82
C SER A 535 31.69 -14.05 4.46
N ARG A 536 31.01 -14.44 3.39
CA ARG A 536 31.47 -14.26 2.01
C ARG A 536 30.51 -13.34 1.24
N PRO A 537 30.81 -12.04 1.17
CA PRO A 537 30.08 -11.11 0.31
C PRO A 537 30.09 -11.60 -1.14
N THR A 538 28.90 -11.79 -1.70
CA THR A 538 28.67 -12.46 -2.97
C THR A 538 27.64 -11.65 -3.77
N ALA A 539 27.80 -11.57 -5.09
CA ALA A 539 26.85 -10.87 -5.95
C ALA A 539 25.44 -11.46 -5.79
N PHE A 540 24.40 -10.62 -5.69
CA PHE A 540 23.04 -11.04 -5.34
C PHE A 540 22.52 -12.19 -6.23
N GLY A 541 22.67 -12.09 -7.55
CA GLY A 541 22.25 -13.15 -8.48
C GLY A 541 22.97 -14.49 -8.27
N ALA A 542 24.24 -14.48 -7.85
CA ALA A 542 24.97 -15.71 -7.53
C ALA A 542 24.48 -16.35 -6.21
N ILE A 543 24.04 -15.55 -5.24
CA ILE A 543 23.37 -16.05 -4.03
C ILE A 543 22.06 -16.74 -4.42
N ILE A 544 21.23 -16.10 -5.25
CA ILE A 544 19.96 -16.68 -5.72
C ILE A 544 20.21 -18.02 -6.44
N ASN A 545 21.18 -18.08 -7.36
CA ASN A 545 21.54 -19.33 -8.03
C ASN A 545 21.97 -20.44 -7.04
N ALA A 546 22.76 -20.10 -6.02
CA ALA A 546 23.17 -21.05 -5.00
C ALA A 546 21.98 -21.54 -4.16
N ILE A 547 21.06 -20.63 -3.81
CA ILE A 547 19.83 -20.95 -3.09
C ILE A 547 18.93 -21.86 -3.93
N ASP A 548 18.72 -21.56 -5.20
CA ASP A 548 17.88 -22.35 -6.11
C ASP A 548 18.47 -23.75 -6.35
N ALA A 549 19.79 -23.85 -6.51
CA ALA A 549 20.51 -25.12 -6.59
C ALA A 549 20.62 -25.87 -5.25
N ARG A 550 20.13 -25.28 -4.14
CA ARG A 550 20.28 -25.80 -2.76
C ARG A 550 21.75 -26.01 -2.33
N ALA A 551 22.67 -25.30 -2.97
CA ALA A 551 24.13 -25.42 -2.85
C ALA A 551 24.72 -24.31 -1.97
N PHE A 552 24.34 -24.28 -0.69
CA PHE A 552 24.81 -23.32 0.31
C PHE A 552 24.91 -23.98 1.69
N ASP A 553 25.72 -23.41 2.59
CA ASP A 553 25.68 -23.75 4.02
C ASP A 553 24.67 -22.85 4.74
N MET A 554 24.91 -21.53 4.69
CA MET A 554 24.09 -20.50 5.31
C MET A 554 24.04 -19.24 4.44
N PHE A 555 23.00 -18.44 4.58
CA PHE A 555 22.91 -17.13 3.90
C PHE A 555 22.11 -16.10 4.68
N ILE A 556 22.37 -14.81 4.43
CA ILE A 556 21.60 -13.69 4.96
C ILE A 556 20.88 -12.97 3.82
N LEU A 557 19.55 -12.92 3.87
CA LEU A 557 18.71 -12.16 2.96
C LEU A 557 17.56 -11.47 3.72
N GLY A 558 16.63 -10.87 3.00
CA GLY A 558 15.42 -10.28 3.57
C GLY A 558 14.23 -10.46 2.65
N TRP A 559 13.05 -10.52 3.25
CA TRP A 559 11.77 -10.58 2.55
C TRP A 559 11.05 -9.25 2.70
N ARG A 560 10.70 -8.64 1.56
CA ARG A 560 9.66 -7.61 1.51
C ARG A 560 8.32 -8.33 1.45
N ILE A 561 7.43 -8.05 2.39
CA ILE A 561 6.10 -8.67 2.45
C ILE A 561 5.07 -7.70 1.87
N GLY A 562 4.38 -8.13 0.82
CA GLY A 562 3.23 -7.41 0.27
C GLY A 562 1.95 -7.81 1.01
N GLY A 563 1.20 -6.83 1.52
CA GLY A 563 -0.06 -7.08 2.25
C GLY A 563 0.14 -7.46 3.72
N THR A 564 -0.95 -7.86 4.36
CA THR A 564 -1.02 -8.13 5.81
C THR A 564 -1.21 -9.61 6.14
N ASP A 565 -1.60 -10.46 5.21
CA ASP A 565 -1.87 -11.87 5.52
C ASP A 565 -0.57 -12.69 5.66
N PRO A 566 -0.40 -13.50 6.73
CA PRO A 566 0.84 -14.23 6.97
C PRO A 566 0.92 -15.60 6.26
N ASP A 567 0.04 -15.90 5.29
CA ASP A 567 0.06 -17.18 4.56
C ASP A 567 1.35 -17.43 3.76
N TYR A 568 2.19 -16.42 3.54
CA TYR A 568 3.54 -16.60 3.00
C TYR A 568 4.38 -17.60 3.84
N MET A 569 4.03 -17.82 5.12
CA MET A 569 4.65 -18.88 5.93
C MET A 569 4.45 -20.27 5.31
N PHE A 570 3.34 -20.53 4.60
CA PHE A 570 3.13 -21.77 3.86
C PHE A 570 4.18 -21.91 2.75
N SER A 571 4.35 -20.88 1.92
CA SER A 571 5.32 -20.87 0.82
C SER A 571 6.77 -21.01 1.31
N PHE A 572 7.10 -20.38 2.43
CA PHE A 572 8.46 -20.32 2.96
C PHE A 572 8.87 -21.51 3.82
N PHE A 573 7.92 -22.25 4.41
CA PHE A 573 8.25 -23.26 5.42
C PHE A 573 7.48 -24.58 5.30
N HIS A 574 6.34 -24.63 4.60
CA HIS A 574 5.61 -25.90 4.46
C HIS A 574 6.47 -26.92 3.71
N SER A 575 6.47 -28.18 4.14
CA SER A 575 7.39 -29.20 3.63
C SER A 575 7.21 -29.50 2.14
N THR A 576 6.00 -29.36 1.61
CA THR A 576 5.69 -29.53 0.17
C THR A 576 6.43 -28.54 -0.73
N ASN A 577 6.89 -27.41 -0.18
CA ASN A 577 7.65 -26.38 -0.90
C ASN A 577 9.17 -26.59 -0.80
N ALA A 578 9.64 -27.63 -0.11
CA ALA A 578 11.07 -27.86 0.16
C ALA A 578 11.86 -28.37 -1.05
N ALA A 579 11.21 -29.08 -1.98
CA ALA A 579 11.86 -29.61 -3.17
C ALA A 579 12.10 -28.48 -4.20
N SER A 580 11.05 -27.79 -4.63
CA SER A 580 11.07 -26.85 -5.76
C SER A 580 10.41 -25.49 -5.47
N GLY A 581 10.23 -25.11 -4.20
CA GLY A 581 9.62 -23.84 -3.80
C GLY A 581 10.54 -22.92 -2.98
N GLN A 582 9.92 -21.99 -2.24
CA GLN A 582 10.59 -20.97 -1.42
C GLN A 582 10.98 -21.45 -0.02
N ASN A 583 10.72 -22.71 0.32
CA ASN A 583 11.30 -23.36 1.49
C ASN A 583 12.77 -23.70 1.23
N TYR A 584 13.55 -22.63 1.13
CA TYR A 584 14.98 -22.65 0.89
C TYR A 584 15.73 -23.43 1.97
N PRO A 585 15.42 -23.32 3.29
CA PRO A 585 16.07 -24.14 4.31
C PRO A 585 15.94 -25.64 4.10
N GLY A 586 14.83 -26.09 3.48
CA GLY A 586 14.43 -27.48 3.48
C GLY A 586 13.78 -27.89 4.80
N PHE A 587 13.07 -26.96 5.44
CA PHE A 587 12.36 -27.20 6.69
C PHE A 587 11.22 -28.21 6.50
N ASN A 588 11.09 -29.12 7.45
CA ASN A 588 10.08 -30.16 7.48
C ASN A 588 9.71 -30.42 8.95
N ASP A 589 8.47 -30.08 9.31
CA ASP A 589 7.93 -30.29 10.65
C ASP A 589 6.42 -30.55 10.50
N LYS A 590 5.97 -31.73 10.92
CA LYS A 590 4.57 -32.14 10.73
C LYS A 590 3.60 -31.21 11.46
N GLN A 591 3.97 -30.74 12.65
CA GLN A 591 3.10 -29.86 13.44
C GLN A 591 2.90 -28.52 12.74
N PHE A 592 3.97 -27.96 12.16
CA PHE A 592 3.90 -26.75 11.36
C PHE A 592 3.01 -26.95 10.11
N ASP A 593 3.23 -28.04 9.38
CA ASP A 593 2.46 -28.35 8.17
C ASP A 593 0.96 -28.48 8.49
N ASP A 594 0.60 -29.24 9.53
CA ASP A 594 -0.79 -29.42 9.97
C ASP A 594 -1.44 -28.08 10.37
N VAL A 595 -0.73 -27.24 11.14
CA VAL A 595 -1.25 -25.93 11.59
C VAL A 595 -1.43 -24.97 10.43
N MET A 596 -0.51 -24.95 9.47
CA MET A 596 -0.64 -24.10 8.29
C MET A 596 -1.78 -24.56 7.37
N LEU A 597 -1.95 -25.86 7.17
CA LEU A 597 -3.10 -26.39 6.43
C LEU A 597 -4.42 -26.07 7.13
N ALA A 598 -4.49 -26.21 8.46
CA ALA A 598 -5.67 -25.81 9.22
C ALA A 598 -5.94 -24.30 9.10
N SER A 599 -4.90 -23.46 9.17
CA SER A 599 -5.02 -22.01 9.00
C SER A 599 -5.56 -21.62 7.63
N ARG A 600 -5.15 -22.31 6.56
CA ARG A 600 -5.65 -22.07 5.20
C ARG A 600 -7.12 -22.47 5.02
N LYS A 601 -7.63 -23.41 5.81
CA LYS A 601 -9.04 -23.87 5.77
C LYS A 601 -9.97 -23.12 6.74
N GLU A 602 -9.43 -22.46 7.77
CA GLU A 602 -10.22 -21.80 8.80
C GLU A 602 -10.83 -20.47 8.31
N LEU A 603 -12.14 -20.45 8.12
CA LEU A 603 -12.89 -19.28 7.63
C LEU A 603 -13.18 -18.26 8.73
N ASN A 604 -13.18 -18.65 10.01
CA ASN A 604 -13.31 -17.72 11.13
C ASN A 604 -11.97 -17.02 11.37
N GLU A 605 -11.93 -15.72 11.12
CA GLU A 605 -10.68 -14.94 11.18
C GLU A 605 -10.02 -14.95 12.58
N GLY A 606 -10.81 -14.90 13.65
CA GLY A 606 -10.29 -14.97 15.02
C GLY A 606 -9.62 -16.31 15.35
N LYS A 607 -10.21 -17.44 14.93
CA LYS A 607 -9.59 -18.77 15.06
C LYS A 607 -8.36 -18.90 14.17
N ARG A 608 -8.44 -18.39 12.93
CA ARG A 608 -7.31 -18.40 11.99
C ARG A 608 -6.12 -17.62 12.54
N GLN A 609 -6.37 -16.47 13.18
CA GLN A 609 -5.35 -15.68 13.87
C GLN A 609 -4.60 -16.50 14.93
N GLN A 610 -5.31 -17.31 15.72
CA GLN A 610 -4.68 -18.18 16.72
C GLN A 610 -3.78 -19.24 16.07
N LEU A 611 -4.24 -19.88 14.99
CA LEU A 611 -3.43 -20.84 14.23
C LEU A 611 -2.17 -20.19 13.64
N ALA A 612 -2.29 -19.01 13.05
CA ALA A 612 -1.13 -18.27 12.52
C ALA A 612 -0.13 -17.87 13.60
N LYS A 613 -0.59 -17.49 14.81
CA LYS A 613 0.29 -17.20 15.96
C LYS A 613 0.97 -18.46 16.50
N TRP A 614 0.30 -19.60 16.45
CA TRP A 614 0.92 -20.89 16.79
C TRP A 614 2.00 -21.28 15.78
N ALA A 615 1.72 -21.14 14.48
CA ALA A 615 2.73 -21.37 13.43
C ALA A 615 4.00 -20.54 13.66
N GLN A 616 3.85 -19.25 14.01
CA GLN A 616 4.99 -18.40 14.39
C GLN A 616 5.76 -18.94 15.60
N GLY A 617 5.05 -19.43 16.63
CA GLY A 617 5.65 -20.08 17.79
C GLY A 617 6.51 -21.27 17.40
N ILE A 618 5.98 -22.17 16.57
CA ILE A 618 6.74 -23.33 16.07
C ILE A 618 8.00 -22.86 15.33
N LEU A 619 7.91 -21.92 14.39
CA LEU A 619 9.07 -21.42 13.67
C LEU A 619 10.12 -20.77 14.58
N SER A 620 9.71 -19.99 15.58
CA SER A 620 10.62 -19.35 16.54
C SER A 620 11.36 -20.35 17.45
N GLU A 621 10.77 -21.53 17.66
CA GLU A 621 11.41 -22.61 18.39
C GLU A 621 12.27 -23.49 17.48
N ARG A 622 11.84 -23.76 16.24
CA ARG A 622 12.56 -24.65 15.32
C ARG A 622 13.71 -23.95 14.61
N LEU A 623 13.70 -22.62 14.52
CA LEU A 623 14.78 -21.81 13.95
C LEU A 623 15.19 -22.20 12.51
N PRO A 624 14.27 -22.46 11.56
CA PRO A 624 14.67 -22.59 10.15
C PRO A 624 15.26 -21.27 9.62
N TYR A 625 14.80 -20.14 10.18
CA TYR A 625 15.39 -18.82 10.06
C TYR A 625 15.68 -18.23 11.45
N ASP A 626 16.80 -17.52 11.56
CA ASP A 626 17.04 -16.57 12.61
C ASP A 626 16.78 -15.15 12.09
N VAL A 627 15.68 -14.55 12.52
CA VAL A 627 15.32 -13.19 12.10
C VAL A 627 16.21 -12.19 12.85
N LEU A 628 16.97 -11.41 12.09
CA LEU A 628 18.01 -10.49 12.56
C LEU A 628 17.38 -9.18 13.07
N TYR A 629 16.51 -8.56 12.28
CA TYR A 629 15.89 -7.27 12.57
C TYR A 629 14.65 -7.03 11.70
N TYR A 630 13.76 -6.18 12.20
CA TYR A 630 12.78 -5.46 11.38
C TYR A 630 13.33 -4.07 11.08
N ARG A 631 13.21 -3.64 9.83
CA ARG A 631 13.70 -2.34 9.40
C ARG A 631 12.60 -1.29 9.49
N THR A 632 12.96 -0.06 9.85
CA THR A 632 12.11 1.10 9.53
C THR A 632 12.43 1.52 8.11
N ASN A 633 11.47 1.41 7.21
CA ASN A 633 11.63 1.81 5.82
C ASN A 633 11.70 3.34 5.74
N ILE A 634 12.87 3.86 5.38
CA ILE A 634 13.11 5.29 5.19
C ILE A 634 13.01 5.61 3.71
N GLU A 635 12.09 6.50 3.37
CA GLU A 635 11.77 6.86 2.00
C GLU A 635 11.80 8.38 1.86
N ALA A 636 12.23 8.91 0.72
CA ALA A 636 12.20 10.35 0.49
C ALA A 636 11.70 10.71 -0.90
N GLN A 637 10.95 11.81 -0.97
CA GLN A 637 10.29 12.28 -2.17
C GLN A 637 10.35 13.81 -2.27
N ARG A 638 10.27 14.34 -3.50
CA ARG A 638 10.21 15.77 -3.82
C ARG A 638 8.83 16.37 -3.51
N SER A 639 8.65 16.82 -2.27
CA SER A 639 7.39 17.42 -1.80
C SER A 639 7.07 18.77 -2.43
N ASP A 640 8.06 19.43 -3.03
CA ASP A 640 7.84 20.61 -3.87
C ASP A 640 7.24 20.28 -5.24
N LYS A 641 7.30 19.02 -5.68
CA LYS A 641 6.76 18.59 -6.98
C LYS A 641 5.55 17.67 -6.86
N TYR A 642 5.49 16.84 -5.82
CA TYR A 642 4.44 15.85 -5.63
C TYR A 642 3.94 15.79 -4.17
N VAL A 643 2.62 15.72 -4.02
CA VAL A 643 1.92 15.54 -2.74
C VAL A 643 0.95 14.36 -2.83
N ASN A 644 0.22 14.09 -1.73
CA ASN A 644 -0.85 13.09 -1.66
C ASN A 644 -0.38 11.62 -1.72
N PHE A 645 0.83 11.35 -1.22
CA PHE A 645 1.28 9.99 -0.92
C PHE A 645 0.51 9.41 0.27
N SER A 646 0.17 8.13 0.19
CA SER A 646 -0.44 7.34 1.26
C SER A 646 0.51 6.21 1.69
N VAL A 647 0.46 5.81 2.96
CA VAL A 647 1.26 4.67 3.44
C VAL A 647 0.39 3.42 3.41
N ALA A 648 0.80 2.42 2.65
CA ALA A 648 0.20 1.09 2.62
C ALA A 648 1.30 0.02 2.74
N ALA A 649 1.08 -1.00 3.57
CA ALA A 649 2.07 -2.06 3.83
C ALA A 649 3.49 -1.53 4.15
N GLY A 650 3.59 -0.44 4.92
CA GLY A 650 4.88 0.11 5.37
C GLY A 650 5.67 0.88 4.31
N THR A 651 5.03 1.34 3.23
CA THR A 651 5.70 2.09 2.16
C THR A 651 4.78 3.15 1.53
N ILE A 652 5.35 4.27 1.09
CA ILE A 652 4.67 5.22 0.19
C ILE A 652 4.72 4.80 -1.29
N TRP A 653 5.52 3.80 -1.64
CA TRP A 653 5.55 3.20 -2.97
C TRP A 653 4.50 2.10 -3.08
N ASN A 654 3.26 2.50 -3.31
CA ASN A 654 2.11 1.60 -3.44
C ASN A 654 1.14 2.10 -4.52
N TYR A 655 0.19 1.22 -4.89
CA TYR A 655 -0.82 1.49 -5.91
C TYR A 655 -1.56 2.82 -5.67
N TRP A 656 -2.06 3.02 -4.45
CA TRP A 656 -2.89 4.17 -4.07
C TRP A 656 -2.15 5.49 -4.13
N SER A 657 -0.89 5.52 -3.72
CA SER A 657 -0.04 6.69 -3.87
C SER A 657 0.14 7.04 -5.34
N LEU A 658 0.45 6.07 -6.20
CA LEU A 658 0.70 6.33 -7.61
C LEU A 658 -0.56 6.76 -8.39
N GLN A 659 -1.75 6.32 -7.95
CA GLN A 659 -3.01 6.88 -8.45
C GLN A 659 -3.21 8.33 -8.01
N SER A 660 -2.83 8.66 -6.77
CA SER A 660 -3.24 9.89 -6.07
C SER A 660 -2.24 11.03 -6.13
N ILE A 661 -0.97 10.75 -6.45
CA ILE A 661 0.10 11.75 -6.45
C ILE A 661 -0.14 12.81 -7.51
N ARG A 662 0.08 14.07 -7.15
CA ARG A 662 -0.22 15.24 -7.97
C ARG A 662 0.65 16.42 -7.55
N PRO A 663 0.75 17.50 -8.34
CA PRO A 663 1.42 18.72 -7.93
C PRO A 663 0.87 19.27 -6.62
N PRO A 664 1.69 19.93 -5.79
CA PRO A 664 1.19 20.87 -4.81
C PRO A 664 0.35 21.95 -5.50
N THR A 665 -0.82 22.26 -4.94
CA THR A 665 -1.71 23.33 -5.42
C THR A 665 -1.99 24.32 -4.29
N ASN A 666 -2.20 25.59 -4.64
CA ASN A 666 -2.77 26.61 -3.74
C ASN A 666 -4.31 26.61 -3.77
N LYS A 667 -4.94 25.89 -4.70
CA LYS A 667 -6.40 25.77 -4.76
C LYS A 667 -6.88 24.96 -3.57
N TYR A 668 -7.91 25.44 -2.90
CA TYR A 668 -8.58 24.71 -1.84
C TYR A 668 -10.08 24.99 -1.89
N ILE A 669 -10.85 24.01 -1.43
CA ILE A 669 -12.26 24.23 -1.09
C ILE A 669 -12.41 24.22 0.43
N ARG A 670 -13.46 24.89 0.90
CA ARG A 670 -13.83 24.92 2.31
C ARG A 670 -15.31 24.64 2.47
N ALA A 671 -15.64 23.64 3.27
CA ALA A 671 -16.99 23.30 3.66
C ALA A 671 -17.37 24.07 4.92
N VAL A 672 -18.41 24.88 4.84
CA VAL A 672 -19.02 25.57 5.98
C VAL A 672 -20.29 24.82 6.35
N VAL A 673 -20.30 24.17 7.51
CA VAL A 673 -21.43 23.36 7.98
C VAL A 673 -22.31 24.21 8.89
N THR A 674 -23.61 24.24 8.60
CA THR A 674 -24.64 24.88 9.41
C THR A 674 -25.60 23.81 9.88
N ALA A 675 -25.52 23.48 11.17
CA ALA A 675 -26.39 22.53 11.85
C ALA A 675 -26.66 23.02 13.28
N PRO A 676 -27.85 22.75 13.86
CA PRO A 676 -28.13 23.08 15.25
C PRO A 676 -27.35 22.20 16.22
N SER A 677 -26.98 22.74 17.38
CA SER A 677 -26.29 22.01 18.44
C SER A 677 -27.15 20.95 19.12
N ALA A 678 -28.48 21.07 19.07
CA ALA A 678 -29.40 20.19 19.79
C ALA A 678 -30.74 20.01 19.08
N ILE A 679 -31.36 18.85 19.29
CA ILE A 679 -32.68 18.48 18.76
C ILE A 679 -33.42 17.54 19.72
N VAL A 680 -34.75 17.50 19.65
CA VAL A 680 -35.59 16.52 20.35
C VAL A 680 -35.64 15.18 19.59
N GLU A 681 -35.71 14.07 20.32
CA GLU A 681 -35.94 12.73 19.74
C GLU A 681 -37.17 12.71 18.83
N GLY A 682 -37.09 12.01 17.69
CA GLY A 682 -38.15 11.98 16.67
C GLY A 682 -38.48 13.32 15.98
N GLY A 683 -37.74 14.39 16.27
CA GLY A 683 -37.83 15.66 15.56
C GLY A 683 -37.16 15.62 14.19
N THR A 684 -37.11 16.76 13.50
CA THR A 684 -36.32 16.92 12.25
C THR A 684 -35.61 18.26 12.23
N THR A 685 -34.44 18.33 11.60
CA THR A 685 -33.71 19.60 11.46
C THR A 685 -32.93 19.70 10.15
N GLY A 686 -32.77 20.90 9.63
CA GLY A 686 -31.97 21.15 8.43
C GLY A 686 -30.47 21.14 8.72
N VAL A 687 -29.71 20.46 7.87
CA VAL A 687 -28.24 20.53 7.81
C VAL A 687 -27.86 21.09 6.45
N THR A 688 -27.21 22.25 6.46
CA THR A 688 -26.77 22.94 5.25
C THR A 688 -25.24 22.96 5.19
N VAL A 689 -24.68 22.67 4.03
CA VAL A 689 -23.24 22.76 3.76
C VAL A 689 -23.03 23.74 2.62
N THR A 690 -22.22 24.77 2.86
CA THR A 690 -21.79 25.71 1.81
C THR A 690 -20.34 25.45 1.48
N VAL A 691 -20.04 25.05 0.25
CA VAL A 691 -18.68 24.84 -0.25
C VAL A 691 -18.20 26.11 -0.95
N ARG A 692 -17.10 26.68 -0.47
CA ARG A 692 -16.46 27.87 -1.06
C ARG A 692 -15.04 27.58 -1.53
N ASP A 693 -14.59 28.27 -2.56
CA ASP A 693 -13.20 28.24 -3.03
C ASP A 693 -12.31 29.23 -2.26
N GLN A 694 -11.03 29.33 -2.66
CA GLN A 694 -10.07 30.27 -2.10
C GLN A 694 -10.46 31.76 -2.24
N ASN A 695 -11.33 32.09 -3.20
CA ASN A 695 -11.85 33.44 -3.44
C ASN A 695 -13.19 33.68 -2.73
N GLN A 696 -13.57 32.78 -1.82
CA GLN A 696 -14.85 32.74 -1.12
C GLN A 696 -16.06 32.60 -2.05
N GLN A 697 -15.90 32.20 -3.31
CA GLN A 697 -17.01 31.97 -4.23
C GLN A 697 -17.61 30.58 -4.00
N GLY A 698 -18.93 30.47 -4.16
CA GLY A 698 -19.62 29.19 -4.04
C GLY A 698 -19.18 28.21 -5.13
N VAL A 699 -18.72 27.02 -4.75
CA VAL A 699 -18.27 25.99 -5.71
C VAL A 699 -19.47 25.21 -6.19
N SER A 700 -19.91 25.47 -7.42
CA SER A 700 -21.02 24.74 -8.04
C SER A 700 -20.60 23.32 -8.43
N GLY A 701 -21.49 22.35 -8.20
CA GLY A 701 -21.25 20.94 -8.55
C GLY A 701 -20.27 20.20 -7.63
N ALA A 702 -19.84 20.82 -6.52
CA ALA A 702 -19.05 20.11 -5.51
C ALA A 702 -19.86 18.99 -4.87
N THR A 703 -19.26 17.81 -4.72
CA THR A 703 -19.89 16.67 -4.06
C THR A 703 -19.76 16.84 -2.55
N VAL A 704 -20.89 16.88 -1.85
CA VAL A 704 -20.97 16.91 -0.40
C VAL A 704 -21.53 15.59 0.11
N THR A 705 -20.82 14.96 1.05
CA THR A 705 -21.27 13.78 1.77
C THR A 705 -21.44 14.11 3.24
N LEU A 706 -22.65 13.89 3.77
CA LEU A 706 -23.01 13.88 5.18
C LEU A 706 -23.06 12.43 5.68
N ALA A 707 -22.50 12.14 6.85
CA ALA A 707 -22.54 10.81 7.44
C ALA A 707 -22.65 10.89 8.97
N VAL A 708 -23.55 10.10 9.56
CA VAL A 708 -23.54 9.87 11.01
C VAL A 708 -22.38 8.93 11.32
N ASN A 709 -21.32 9.47 11.91
CA ASN A 709 -20.08 8.75 12.21
C ASN A 709 -20.12 8.10 13.60
N GLN A 710 -20.78 8.77 14.56
CA GLN A 710 -21.08 8.26 15.90
C GLN A 710 -22.48 8.70 16.30
N GLY A 711 -23.18 7.84 17.05
CA GLY A 711 -24.59 8.05 17.43
C GLY A 711 -25.54 7.38 16.45
N SER A 712 -26.77 7.90 16.36
CA SER A 712 -27.84 7.31 15.56
C SER A 712 -28.75 8.37 14.96
N GLY A 713 -29.26 8.11 13.76
CA GLY A 713 -30.17 9.00 13.02
C GLY A 713 -29.99 8.82 11.52
N ASN A 714 -30.91 9.37 10.74
CA ASN A 714 -30.92 9.28 9.28
C ASN A 714 -30.97 10.67 8.63
N PHE A 715 -30.61 10.73 7.36
CA PHE A 715 -30.82 11.91 6.52
C PHE A 715 -31.98 11.67 5.55
N THR A 716 -32.83 12.69 5.37
CA THR A 716 -33.96 12.76 4.45
C THR A 716 -34.00 14.11 3.72
N GLY A 717 -34.86 14.24 2.70
CA GLY A 717 -35.05 15.49 1.95
C GLY A 717 -33.87 15.86 1.03
N GLY A 718 -34.09 16.83 0.12
CA GLY A 718 -33.08 17.26 -0.86
C GLY A 718 -32.76 16.17 -1.89
N LEU A 719 -31.46 15.96 -2.17
CA LEU A 719 -30.94 14.89 -3.04
C LEU A 719 -30.64 13.58 -2.26
N CYS A 720 -31.04 13.48 -0.99
CA CYS A 720 -30.78 12.29 -0.18
C CYS A 720 -31.61 11.08 -0.67
N PRO A 721 -31.07 9.85 -0.58
CA PRO A 721 -31.80 8.66 -0.99
C PRO A 721 -33.10 8.47 -0.19
N SER A 722 -34.10 7.87 -0.84
CA SER A 722 -35.28 7.29 -0.19
C SER A 722 -35.22 5.77 -0.40
N PRO A 723 -35.19 4.92 0.65
CA PRO A 723 -35.47 5.22 2.06
C PRO A 723 -34.36 6.00 2.80
N PRO A 724 -34.66 6.60 3.97
CA PRO A 724 -33.70 7.33 4.78
C PRO A 724 -32.45 6.50 5.09
N THR A 725 -31.29 7.12 5.04
CA THR A 725 -30.00 6.45 5.29
C THR A 725 -29.13 7.28 6.23
N TYR A 726 -28.22 6.63 6.96
CA TYR A 726 -27.27 7.30 7.86
C TYR A 726 -26.19 8.10 7.11
N THR A 727 -26.21 8.10 5.77
CA THR A 727 -25.35 8.90 4.90
C THR A 727 -26.18 9.57 3.83
N CYS A 728 -25.84 10.80 3.46
CA CYS A 728 -26.46 11.48 2.32
C CYS A 728 -25.38 12.15 1.48
N THR A 729 -25.44 11.96 0.16
CA THR A 729 -24.50 12.60 -0.78
C THR A 729 -25.26 13.33 -1.86
N GLY A 730 -24.83 14.55 -2.19
CA GLY A 730 -25.37 15.30 -3.31
C GLY A 730 -24.44 16.39 -3.80
N LEU A 731 -24.81 17.05 -4.89
CA LEU A 731 -24.04 18.12 -5.49
C LEU A 731 -24.52 19.48 -4.96
N THR A 732 -23.60 20.41 -4.80
CA THR A 732 -23.93 21.80 -4.51
C THR A 732 -24.58 22.50 -5.70
N GLY A 733 -25.55 23.38 -5.42
CA GLY A 733 -26.14 24.26 -6.42
C GLY A 733 -25.19 25.35 -6.92
N PRO A 734 -25.66 26.30 -7.75
CA PRO A 734 -24.86 27.40 -8.30
C PRO A 734 -24.20 28.29 -7.25
N THR A 735 -24.76 28.36 -6.04
CA THR A 735 -24.26 29.14 -4.90
C THR A 735 -23.29 28.36 -4.01
N GLY A 736 -22.93 27.13 -4.38
CA GLY A 736 -22.09 26.25 -3.55
C GLY A 736 -22.83 25.62 -2.37
N VAL A 737 -24.17 25.69 -2.32
CA VAL A 737 -24.96 25.21 -1.19
C VAL A 737 -25.53 23.82 -1.47
N PHE A 738 -25.40 22.93 -0.48
CA PHE A 738 -26.08 21.64 -0.37
C PHE A 738 -26.90 21.62 0.92
N SER A 739 -28.07 20.97 0.93
CA SER A 739 -28.91 20.87 2.14
C SER A 739 -29.61 19.51 2.23
N ALA A 740 -29.72 19.01 3.45
CA ALA A 740 -30.41 17.79 3.83
C ALA A 740 -31.17 18.00 5.14
N THR A 741 -32.08 17.10 5.47
CA THR A 741 -32.76 17.04 6.76
C THR A 741 -32.16 15.90 7.58
N TYR A 742 -31.77 16.15 8.82
CA TYR A 742 -31.37 15.14 9.79
C TYR A 742 -32.55 14.77 10.69
N GLU A 743 -32.75 13.46 10.88
CA GLU A 743 -33.81 12.85 11.67
C GLU A 743 -33.20 11.92 12.75
N PRO A 744 -33.17 12.32 14.02
CA PRO A 744 -32.78 11.44 15.13
C PRO A 744 -33.81 10.32 15.34
N PRO A 745 -33.43 9.19 15.98
CA PRO A 745 -34.39 8.15 16.34
C PRO A 745 -35.47 8.67 17.32
N ASN A 746 -36.58 7.94 17.40
CA ASN A 746 -37.70 8.23 18.33
C ASN A 746 -37.39 7.85 19.80
N PHE A 747 -36.10 7.80 20.18
CA PHE A 747 -35.63 7.55 21.54
C PHE A 747 -34.24 8.20 21.73
N VAL A 748 -33.90 8.64 22.94
CA VAL A 748 -32.54 9.11 23.25
C VAL A 748 -31.54 7.94 23.25
N PRO A 749 -30.48 7.97 22.42
CA PRO A 749 -29.49 6.90 22.36
C PRO A 749 -28.57 6.90 23.59
N ALA A 750 -27.84 5.79 23.79
CA ALA A 750 -26.86 5.68 24.89
C ALA A 750 -25.77 6.76 24.85
N ASN A 751 -25.41 7.20 23.64
CA ASN A 751 -24.66 8.44 23.43
C ASN A 751 -25.62 9.49 22.83
N PRO A 752 -26.00 10.54 23.57
CA PRO A 752 -26.90 11.57 23.07
C PRO A 752 -26.21 12.49 22.04
N ASP A 753 -24.88 12.53 22.01
CA ASP A 753 -24.14 13.35 21.04
C ASP A 753 -23.95 12.59 19.73
N VAL A 754 -24.50 13.15 18.66
CA VAL A 754 -24.40 12.60 17.31
C VAL A 754 -23.36 13.37 16.52
N GLU A 755 -22.34 12.65 16.04
CA GLU A 755 -21.28 13.21 15.23
C GLU A 755 -21.64 13.11 13.74
N ILE A 756 -21.97 14.25 13.14
CA ILE A 756 -22.21 14.38 11.69
C ILE A 756 -20.90 14.77 11.01
N ARG A 757 -20.31 13.82 10.29
CA ARG A 757 -19.13 14.05 9.45
C ARG A 757 -19.55 14.60 8.09
N VAL A 758 -18.89 15.66 7.67
CA VAL A 758 -19.06 16.31 6.36
C VAL A 758 -17.77 16.17 5.56
N ILE A 759 -17.91 15.76 4.31
CA ILE A 759 -16.81 15.71 3.33
C ILE A 759 -17.26 16.49 2.09
N ALA A 760 -16.50 17.50 1.68
CA ALA A 760 -16.71 18.20 0.43
C ALA A 760 -15.60 17.86 -0.56
N ARG A 761 -15.95 17.64 -1.82
CA ARG A 761 -15.03 17.38 -2.93
C ARG A 761 -15.34 18.32 -4.09
N SER A 762 -14.31 18.99 -4.60
CA SER A 762 -14.43 19.88 -5.74
C SER A 762 -14.71 19.08 -7.02
N PRO A 763 -15.42 19.65 -8.02
CA PRO A 763 -15.46 19.10 -9.37
C PRO A 763 -14.07 19.12 -10.04
N ASP A 764 -13.23 20.09 -9.68
CA ASP A 764 -11.82 20.12 -10.08
C ASP A 764 -11.06 19.08 -9.24
N PRO A 765 -10.60 17.98 -9.85
CA PRO A 765 -9.99 16.87 -9.12
C PRO A 765 -8.58 17.22 -8.60
N GLU A 766 -7.99 18.35 -9.02
CA GLU A 766 -6.73 18.86 -8.47
C GLU A 766 -6.92 19.41 -7.05
N VAL A 767 -8.12 19.86 -6.70
CA VAL A 767 -8.39 20.51 -5.42
C VAL A 767 -8.57 19.46 -4.31
N PRO A 768 -7.83 19.54 -3.18
CA PRO A 768 -8.02 18.63 -2.06
C PRO A 768 -9.44 18.69 -1.48
N SER A 769 -9.95 17.55 -1.00
CA SER A 769 -11.22 17.49 -0.29
C SER A 769 -11.13 18.14 1.08
N ASP A 770 -12.19 18.81 1.51
CA ASP A 770 -12.29 19.35 2.87
C ASP A 770 -13.19 18.46 3.74
N SER A 771 -12.85 18.33 5.03
CA SER A 771 -13.64 17.55 5.99
C SER A 771 -13.91 18.36 7.25
N ARG A 772 -15.15 18.26 7.72
CA ARG A 772 -15.65 18.94 8.93
C ARG A 772 -16.50 17.98 9.75
N THR A 773 -16.69 18.34 11.01
CA THR A 773 -17.57 17.63 11.93
C THR A 773 -18.54 18.62 12.56
N ALA A 774 -19.82 18.24 12.64
CA ALA A 774 -20.82 18.92 13.45
C ALA A 774 -21.35 17.97 14.52
N ILE A 775 -21.60 18.47 15.72
CA ILE A 775 -22.16 17.70 16.83
C ILE A 775 -23.59 18.16 17.06
N VAL A 776 -24.51 17.20 17.15
CA VAL A 776 -25.92 17.43 17.47
C VAL A 776 -26.31 16.58 18.66
N THR A 777 -26.69 17.19 19.77
CA THR A 777 -27.15 16.48 20.98
C THR A 777 -28.65 16.18 20.90
N VAL A 778 -29.04 14.93 21.12
CA VAL A 778 -30.44 14.49 21.13
C VAL A 778 -30.99 14.49 22.56
N PHE A 779 -32.09 15.22 22.77
CA PHE A 779 -32.80 15.30 24.05
C PHE A 779 -34.12 14.52 24.03
N ALA A 780 -34.52 14.00 25.20
CA ALA A 780 -35.79 13.33 25.37
C ALA A 780 -36.96 14.31 25.28
N THR A 781 -38.12 13.81 24.85
CA THR A 781 -39.36 14.59 24.82
C THR A 781 -39.69 15.14 26.22
N GLY A 782 -40.01 16.44 26.30
CA GLY A 782 -40.36 17.12 27.56
C GLY A 782 -39.19 17.78 28.29
N ILE A 783 -37.94 17.62 27.81
CA ILE A 783 -36.79 18.39 28.29
C ILE A 783 -36.76 19.75 27.59
N GLN A 784 -36.69 20.83 28.35
CA GLN A 784 -36.43 22.17 27.82
C GLN A 784 -34.93 22.33 27.59
N PHE A 785 -34.52 22.66 26.36
CA PHE A 785 -33.12 22.86 26.00
C PHE A 785 -32.97 24.01 25.01
N LEU A 786 -31.75 24.56 24.95
CA LEU A 786 -31.38 25.55 23.95
C LEU A 786 -30.55 24.91 22.84
N SER A 787 -30.84 25.31 21.60
CA SER A 787 -30.12 24.89 20.40
C SER A 787 -29.48 26.11 19.75
N ILE A 788 -28.18 26.02 19.45
CA ILE A 788 -27.39 27.07 18.80
C ILE A 788 -27.14 26.66 17.36
N THR A 789 -27.45 27.53 16.40
CA THR A 789 -27.09 27.36 14.98
C THR A 789 -26.21 28.54 14.53
N PRO A 790 -24.95 28.31 14.11
CA PRO A 790 -24.10 29.41 13.64
C PRO A 790 -24.57 29.94 12.27
N GLN A 791 -24.36 31.24 12.05
CA GLN A 791 -24.65 31.95 10.80
C GLN A 791 -23.33 32.49 10.24
N LEU A 792 -22.69 31.71 9.37
CA LEU A 792 -21.38 31.99 8.78
C LEU A 792 -21.52 32.46 7.32
N THR A 793 -22.23 33.56 7.09
CA THR A 793 -22.55 34.05 5.73
C THR A 793 -21.31 34.37 4.90
N THR A 794 -20.25 34.88 5.53
CA THR A 794 -18.95 35.24 4.94
C THR A 794 -17.91 34.11 5.06
N GLY A 795 -18.27 32.98 5.66
CA GLY A 795 -17.38 31.85 5.93
C GLY A 795 -16.64 31.96 7.26
N ASP A 796 -15.53 31.25 7.36
CA ASP A 796 -14.75 30.99 8.58
C ASP A 796 -13.24 31.16 8.34
N LEU A 797 -12.84 31.80 7.24
CA LEU A 797 -11.45 32.12 6.88
C LEU A 797 -11.16 33.61 7.11
N VAL A 798 -10.13 33.93 7.89
CA VAL A 798 -9.81 35.30 8.25
C VAL A 798 -8.33 35.57 7.99
N PRO A 799 -7.95 36.50 7.11
CA PRO A 799 -6.56 36.91 6.99
C PRO A 799 -6.06 37.52 8.32
N VAL A 800 -4.76 37.40 8.60
CA VAL A 800 -4.16 38.12 9.74
C VAL A 800 -4.51 39.62 9.71
N ASP A 801 -4.73 40.21 10.89
CA ASP A 801 -5.15 41.61 11.09
C ASP A 801 -6.52 41.99 10.47
N GLN A 802 -7.29 41.03 9.96
CA GLN A 802 -8.64 41.26 9.43
C GLN A 802 -9.73 40.79 10.39
N SER A 803 -10.95 41.26 10.16
CA SER A 803 -12.14 40.92 10.92
C SER A 803 -13.13 40.13 10.07
N LEU A 804 -13.89 39.25 10.71
CA LEU A 804 -15.01 38.54 10.10
C LEU A 804 -16.25 38.65 11.00
N VAL A 805 -17.39 38.96 10.40
CA VAL A 805 -18.68 39.08 11.09
C VAL A 805 -19.49 37.79 10.94
N PHE A 806 -19.99 37.26 12.05
CA PHE A 806 -20.87 36.10 12.10
C PHE A 806 -22.02 36.31 13.11
N GLY A 807 -22.94 35.33 13.16
CA GLY A 807 -24.06 35.34 14.09
C GLY A 807 -24.37 33.96 14.66
N LEU A 808 -25.18 33.92 15.71
CA LEU A 808 -25.67 32.72 16.37
C LEU A 808 -27.19 32.79 16.52
N ASP A 809 -27.91 31.86 15.89
CA ASP A 809 -29.36 31.70 16.06
C ASP A 809 -29.61 30.75 17.24
N VAL A 810 -30.18 31.25 18.33
CA VAL A 810 -30.51 30.43 19.52
C VAL A 810 -32.02 30.17 19.55
N ARG A 811 -32.38 28.89 19.62
CA ARG A 811 -33.77 28.43 19.63
C ARG A 811 -34.05 27.53 20.82
N ASP A 812 -35.31 27.47 21.23
CA ASP A 812 -35.80 26.52 22.23
C ASP A 812 -36.15 25.15 21.59
N GLN A 813 -36.62 24.21 22.42
CA GLN A 813 -36.99 22.85 21.99
C GLN A 813 -38.11 22.81 20.95
N ASP A 814 -38.95 23.85 20.88
CA ASP A 814 -40.07 23.96 19.95
C ASP A 814 -39.65 24.68 18.64
N GLY A 815 -38.38 25.06 18.53
CA GLY A 815 -37.82 25.78 17.38
C GLY A 815 -38.12 27.27 17.39
N ASN A 816 -38.67 27.84 18.46
CA ASN A 816 -38.91 29.28 18.59
C ASN A 816 -37.62 30.00 18.99
N LEU A 817 -37.51 31.29 18.64
CA LEU A 817 -36.35 32.10 19.04
C LEU A 817 -36.31 32.27 20.56
N ALA A 818 -35.22 31.83 21.20
CA ALA A 818 -35.00 31.94 22.64
C ALA A 818 -34.52 33.35 23.00
N SER A 819 -35.39 34.35 22.84
CA SER A 819 -35.05 35.76 23.07
C SER A 819 -34.60 36.10 24.51
N GLY A 820 -34.96 35.24 25.48
CA GLY A 820 -34.54 35.34 26.88
C GLY A 820 -33.19 34.68 27.21
N ALA A 821 -32.55 34.03 26.24
CA ALA A 821 -31.26 33.37 26.45
C ALA A 821 -30.09 34.35 26.37
N THR A 822 -29.06 34.11 27.17
CA THR A 822 -27.77 34.81 27.09
C THR A 822 -26.74 33.89 26.45
N VAL A 823 -25.90 34.44 25.56
CA VAL A 823 -24.83 33.69 24.90
C VAL A 823 -23.49 34.22 25.38
N ASP A 824 -22.60 33.31 25.78
CA ASP A 824 -21.22 33.58 26.14
C ASP A 824 -20.28 32.92 25.12
N LEU A 825 -19.22 33.63 24.71
CA LEU A 825 -18.25 33.19 23.72
C LEU A 825 -16.84 33.18 24.29
N VAL A 826 -16.11 32.10 24.01
CA VAL A 826 -14.70 31.94 24.39
C VAL A 826 -13.90 31.54 23.15
N VAL A 827 -12.83 32.28 22.85
CA VAL A 827 -11.92 31.97 21.74
C VAL A 827 -10.62 31.35 22.24
N SER A 828 -10.15 30.31 21.56
CA SER A 828 -8.87 29.64 21.82
C SER A 828 -8.13 29.38 20.50
N PRO A 829 -6.86 29.80 20.34
CA PRO A 829 -6.04 30.57 21.29
C PRO A 829 -6.58 31.98 21.57
N THR A 830 -6.26 32.54 22.74
CA THR A 830 -6.74 33.87 23.20
C THR A 830 -6.08 35.07 22.50
N THR A 831 -5.36 34.84 21.39
CA THR A 831 -4.71 35.90 20.61
C THR A 831 -5.65 36.56 19.60
N ALA A 832 -6.86 36.04 19.41
CA ALA A 832 -7.92 36.67 18.63
C ALA A 832 -8.95 37.31 19.58
N ASP A 833 -9.66 38.33 19.11
CA ASP A 833 -10.67 39.04 19.90
C ASP A 833 -12.09 38.77 19.37
N LEU A 834 -13.07 38.76 20.27
CA LEU A 834 -14.50 38.63 19.96
C LEU A 834 -15.27 39.85 20.48
N THR A 835 -16.06 40.48 19.61
CA THR A 835 -16.87 41.64 19.98
C THR A 835 -18.31 41.52 19.45
N PRO A 836 -19.35 41.47 20.31
CA PRO A 836 -19.28 41.25 21.76
C PRO A 836 -18.94 39.79 22.12
N ALA A 837 -18.28 39.56 23.25
CA ALA A 837 -17.99 38.21 23.76
C ALA A 837 -19.12 37.61 24.62
N SER A 838 -20.11 38.41 25.03
CA SER A 838 -21.30 37.97 25.75
C SER A 838 -22.48 38.93 25.51
N GLY A 839 -23.71 38.43 25.51
CA GLY A 839 -24.91 39.24 25.30
C GLY A 839 -26.20 38.46 25.06
N PRO A 840 -27.36 39.14 25.00
CA PRO A 840 -28.64 38.50 24.70
C PRO A 840 -28.64 37.83 23.32
N ALA A 841 -29.29 36.67 23.20
CA ALA A 841 -29.37 35.89 21.95
C ALA A 841 -29.89 36.72 20.75
N SER A 842 -30.79 37.66 20.98
CA SER A 842 -31.31 38.58 19.95
C SER A 842 -30.24 39.48 19.33
N THR A 843 -29.24 39.88 20.12
CA THR A 843 -28.11 40.73 19.68
C THR A 843 -26.98 39.94 19.04
N MET A 844 -26.84 38.67 19.44
CA MET A 844 -25.81 37.74 18.96
C MET A 844 -26.13 37.13 17.59
N ARG A 845 -27.32 37.40 17.05
CA ARG A 845 -27.82 36.81 15.80
C ARG A 845 -27.10 37.26 14.52
N SER A 846 -26.45 38.43 14.52
CA SER A 846 -25.82 38.96 13.28
C SER A 846 -24.63 39.91 13.48
N ASN A 847 -24.18 40.16 14.71
CA ASN A 847 -23.26 41.27 15.03
C ASN A 847 -22.01 40.83 15.80
N ILE A 848 -21.60 39.57 15.72
CA ILE A 848 -20.38 39.09 16.39
C ILE A 848 -19.21 39.28 15.44
N VAL A 849 -18.21 40.04 15.88
CA VAL A 849 -16.97 40.27 15.14
C VAL A 849 -15.87 39.40 15.73
N PHE A 850 -15.31 38.51 14.91
CA PHE A 850 -14.05 37.83 15.17
C PHE A 850 -12.91 38.64 14.55
N GLN A 851 -12.00 39.15 15.37
CA GLN A 851 -10.82 39.89 14.94
C GLN A 851 -9.58 39.00 15.03
N ALA A 852 -8.96 38.72 13.88
CA ALA A 852 -7.75 37.90 13.81
C ALA A 852 -6.52 38.65 14.35
N PRO A 853 -5.54 37.94 14.95
CA PRO A 853 -4.27 38.52 15.34
C PRO A 853 -3.48 39.02 14.13
N ARG A 854 -2.56 39.96 14.38
CA ARG A 854 -1.62 40.48 13.36
C ARG A 854 -0.64 39.44 12.81
N THR A 855 -0.33 38.41 13.59
CA THR A 855 0.62 37.36 13.24
C THR A 855 0.20 36.04 13.88
N ILE A 856 0.53 34.91 13.25
CA ILE A 856 0.30 33.57 13.78
C ILE A 856 1.63 32.83 13.99
N PRO A 857 1.77 31.94 15.00
CA PRO A 857 3.04 31.27 15.32
C PRO A 857 3.42 30.17 14.31
N THR A 858 2.44 29.59 13.62
CA THR A 858 2.60 28.47 12.67
C THR A 858 2.08 28.87 11.29
N PRO A 859 2.85 29.62 10.47
CA PRO A 859 2.46 29.92 9.10
C PRO A 859 2.43 28.65 8.22
N PRO A 860 1.59 28.60 7.17
CA PRO A 860 0.78 29.70 6.66
C PRO A 860 -0.61 29.86 7.32
N GLN A 861 -1.03 28.98 8.23
CA GLN A 861 -2.38 29.02 8.82
C GLN A 861 -2.48 28.46 10.25
N GLN A 862 -3.44 28.95 11.03
CA GLN A 862 -3.76 28.48 12.39
C GLN A 862 -5.27 28.45 12.61
N VAL A 863 -5.77 27.43 13.31
CA VAL A 863 -7.19 27.32 13.69
C VAL A 863 -7.44 27.94 15.06
N PHE A 864 -8.53 28.71 15.17
CA PHE A 864 -9.07 29.36 16.35
C PHE A 864 -10.47 28.82 16.61
N GLN A 865 -10.70 28.24 17.78
CA GLN A 865 -11.98 27.68 18.17
C GLN A 865 -12.76 28.71 18.99
N VAL A 866 -13.97 29.03 18.56
CA VAL A 866 -14.93 29.87 19.28
C VAL A 866 -16.00 28.97 19.87
N ALA A 867 -15.92 28.74 21.18
CA ALA A 867 -16.93 28.00 21.94
C ALA A 867 -18.05 28.97 22.35
N ALA A 868 -19.27 28.68 21.93
CA ALA A 868 -20.48 29.39 22.29
C ALA A 868 -21.29 28.57 23.31
N THR A 869 -21.72 29.22 24.39
CA THR A 869 -22.61 28.63 25.41
C THR A 869 -23.84 29.51 25.56
N ALA A 870 -25.03 28.95 25.32
CA ALA A 870 -26.31 29.64 25.51
C ALA A 870 -26.97 29.15 26.79
N THR A 871 -27.38 30.08 27.65
CA THR A 871 -28.00 29.79 28.95
C THR A 871 -29.32 30.54 29.12
N GLN A 872 -30.31 29.85 29.70
CA GLN A 872 -31.58 30.42 30.12
C GLN A 872 -32.12 29.62 31.30
N THR A 873 -32.64 30.29 32.33
CA THR A 873 -33.20 29.62 33.52
C THR A 873 -34.30 28.64 33.13
N GLY A 874 -34.18 27.38 33.58
CA GLY A 874 -35.15 26.31 33.28
C GLY A 874 -34.82 25.47 32.03
N TYR A 875 -33.82 25.88 31.23
CA TYR A 875 -33.39 25.18 30.03
C TYR A 875 -32.03 24.52 30.23
N ALA A 876 -31.84 23.34 29.65
CA ALA A 876 -30.51 22.78 29.45
C ALA A 876 -29.70 23.70 28.52
N GLN A 877 -28.44 23.96 28.89
CA GLN A 877 -27.58 24.85 28.13
C GLN A 877 -27.28 24.29 26.73
N GLY A 878 -27.24 25.18 25.74
CA GLY A 878 -26.79 24.85 24.40
C GLY A 878 -25.30 25.15 24.29
N THR A 879 -24.52 24.27 23.67
CA THR A 879 -23.09 24.50 23.42
C THR A 879 -22.76 24.23 21.96
N TYR A 880 -21.96 25.10 21.33
CA TYR A 880 -21.50 24.90 19.96
C TYR A 880 -20.06 25.40 19.81
N THR A 881 -19.23 24.73 19.00
CA THR A 881 -17.87 25.18 18.71
C THR A 881 -17.73 25.52 17.23
N ILE A 882 -17.21 26.71 16.93
CA ILE A 882 -16.94 27.19 15.57
C ILE A 882 -15.44 27.28 15.36
N ASP A 883 -14.92 26.66 14.30
CA ASP A 883 -13.51 26.73 13.93
C ASP A 883 -13.28 27.85 12.89
N PHE A 884 -12.56 28.90 13.27
CA PHE A 884 -12.04 29.92 12.37
C PHE A 884 -10.61 29.60 11.96
N THR A 885 -10.27 29.67 10.68
CA THR A 885 -8.88 29.53 10.21
C THR A 885 -8.31 30.89 9.90
N VAL A 886 -7.28 31.28 10.65
CA VAL A 886 -6.51 32.49 10.40
C VAL A 886 -5.36 32.16 9.46
N VAL A 887 -5.28 32.87 8.33
CA VAL A 887 -4.26 32.64 7.30
C VAL A 887 -3.34 33.84 7.14
N GLN A 888 -2.06 33.56 6.93
CA GLN A 888 -1.06 34.56 6.60
C GLN A 888 -0.67 34.41 5.13
N PHE A 889 -1.19 35.30 4.27
CA PHE A 889 -0.79 35.37 2.88
C PHE A 889 0.60 36.01 2.77
N THR A 890 1.62 35.22 2.45
CA THR A 890 2.89 35.77 1.98
C THR A 890 2.76 36.06 0.49
N GLU A 891 2.46 37.30 0.12
CA GLU A 891 2.76 37.75 -1.23
C GLU A 891 4.26 37.59 -1.46
N THR A 892 4.65 36.93 -2.54
CA THR A 892 6.06 36.77 -2.92
C THR A 892 6.30 37.34 -4.31
N LYS A 893 7.49 37.87 -4.53
CA LYS A 893 7.98 38.28 -5.85
C LYS A 893 9.17 37.41 -6.23
N VAL A 894 9.24 37.09 -7.52
CA VAL A 894 10.40 36.42 -8.11
C VAL A 894 11.44 37.48 -8.44
N CYS A 895 12.62 37.34 -7.87
CA CYS A 895 13.76 38.19 -8.16
C CYS A 895 14.40 37.79 -9.51
N PRO A 896 15.13 38.70 -10.17
CA PRO A 896 15.75 38.41 -11.47
C PRO A 896 16.73 37.23 -11.49
N ASP A 897 17.21 36.80 -10.32
CA ASP A 897 18.08 35.63 -10.13
C ASP A 897 17.30 34.31 -9.91
N GLY A 898 15.97 34.35 -9.99
CA GLY A 898 15.08 33.22 -9.74
C GLY A 898 14.77 32.96 -8.27
N SER A 899 15.35 33.73 -7.35
CA SER A 899 15.01 33.62 -5.92
C SER A 899 13.62 34.21 -5.65
N VAL A 900 12.84 33.57 -4.78
CA VAL A 900 11.47 34.01 -4.45
C VAL A 900 11.49 34.61 -3.05
N VAL A 901 11.27 35.91 -2.94
CA VAL A 901 11.27 36.65 -1.66
C VAL A 901 9.88 37.21 -1.37
N PRO A 902 9.48 37.41 -0.09
CA PRO A 902 8.27 38.16 0.24
C PRO A 902 8.24 39.51 -0.47
N VAL A 903 7.08 40.00 -0.92
CA VAL A 903 6.97 41.28 -1.67
C VAL A 903 7.61 42.44 -0.89
N ALA A 904 7.49 42.41 0.45
CA ALA A 904 8.11 43.36 1.37
C ALA A 904 9.65 43.36 1.36
N ASN A 905 10.28 42.27 0.94
CA ASN A 905 11.74 42.12 0.95
C ASN A 905 12.33 42.63 -0.36
N GLN A 906 13.41 43.41 -0.30
CA GLN A 906 14.16 43.81 -1.50
C GLN A 906 14.88 42.59 -2.10
N CYS A 907 14.89 42.48 -3.43
CA CYS A 907 15.70 41.48 -4.10
C CYS A 907 17.18 41.79 -3.86
N THR A 908 17.92 40.87 -3.23
CA THR A 908 19.35 41.05 -3.00
C THR A 908 20.09 40.89 -4.31
N THR A 909 20.59 41.99 -4.87
CA THR A 909 21.49 41.96 -6.03
C THR A 909 22.87 41.48 -5.58
N SER A 910 23.05 40.17 -5.42
CA SER A 910 24.38 39.59 -5.32
C SER A 910 24.78 39.08 -6.72
N PRO A 911 25.91 39.52 -7.28
CA PRO A 911 26.29 39.16 -8.64
C PRO A 911 26.65 37.67 -8.71
N ILE A 912 25.81 36.87 -9.34
CA ILE A 912 26.15 35.51 -9.73
C ILE A 912 27.04 35.60 -10.99
N PRO A 913 28.18 34.90 -11.05
CA PRO A 913 29.01 34.83 -12.25
C PRO A 913 28.23 34.19 -13.41
N ALA A 914 28.34 34.79 -14.59
CA ALA A 914 27.64 34.37 -15.80
C ALA A 914 27.90 32.89 -16.14
N ILE A 915 26.80 32.15 -16.37
CA ILE A 915 26.80 30.83 -17.00
C ILE A 915 27.16 31.03 -18.48
N GLY A 916 28.27 30.44 -18.91
CA GLY A 916 28.63 30.30 -20.33
C GLY A 916 27.89 29.12 -20.96
N THR A 917 27.19 29.40 -22.06
CA THR A 917 26.43 28.44 -22.86
C THR A 917 27.34 27.71 -23.87
N VAL A 918 27.03 26.42 -24.09
CA VAL A 918 27.34 25.54 -25.24
C VAL A 918 28.68 24.79 -25.28
N ALA A 919 28.62 23.44 -25.15
CA ALA A 919 28.74 22.49 -26.28
C ALA A 919 28.76 21.02 -25.80
N ILE A 920 27.90 20.18 -26.40
CA ILE A 920 27.96 18.71 -26.31
C ILE A 920 28.93 18.20 -27.39
N ILE A 921 29.63 17.10 -27.07
CA ILE A 921 30.28 16.05 -27.91
C ILE A 921 31.80 15.90 -27.71
N ALA A 922 32.17 14.62 -27.46
CA ALA A 922 33.47 13.93 -27.55
C ALA A 922 34.44 14.03 -26.36
N GLY A 923 34.75 12.86 -25.75
CA GLY A 923 35.89 12.71 -24.85
C GLY A 923 35.84 11.52 -23.91
N ILE A 924 35.80 10.28 -24.43
CA ILE A 924 36.32 9.12 -23.68
C ILE A 924 37.83 9.35 -23.50
N GLY A 925 38.29 9.48 -22.26
CA GLY A 925 39.72 9.39 -21.91
C GLY A 925 40.29 10.57 -21.12
N ALA A 926 40.05 10.61 -19.81
CA ALA A 926 40.91 11.31 -18.84
C ALA A 926 40.59 10.96 -17.37
N VAL A 927 40.49 9.67 -17.02
CA VAL A 927 40.34 9.23 -15.61
C VAL A 927 41.69 8.92 -14.92
N ALA A 928 42.82 9.05 -15.63
CA ALA A 928 44.12 8.59 -15.09
C ALA A 928 44.96 9.65 -14.33
N VAL A 929 44.58 10.93 -14.26
CA VAL A 929 45.51 11.99 -13.77
C VAL A 929 45.11 12.60 -12.41
N VAL A 930 43.86 12.47 -11.96
CA VAL A 930 43.43 13.08 -10.68
C VAL A 930 43.75 12.22 -9.46
N TYR A 931 43.99 10.92 -9.64
CA TYR A 931 44.38 10.01 -8.54
C TYR A 931 45.84 10.21 -8.07
N ALA A 932 46.69 10.90 -8.86
CA ALA A 932 48.10 11.15 -8.53
C ALA A 932 48.35 12.41 -7.68
N ILE A 933 47.36 13.29 -7.51
CA ILE A 933 47.56 14.61 -6.87
C ILE A 933 47.08 14.66 -5.40
N MET A 934 46.27 13.71 -4.94
CA MET A 934 45.73 13.72 -3.56
C MET A 934 46.58 13.00 -2.50
N ARG A 935 47.74 12.41 -2.83
CA ARG A 935 48.57 11.66 -1.84
C ARG A 935 49.76 12.44 -1.24
N ARG A 936 49.85 13.76 -1.39
CA ARG A 936 50.97 14.54 -0.83
C ARG A 936 50.54 15.77 -0.03
N ARG A 937 50.04 15.58 1.20
CA ARG A 937 50.19 16.57 2.32
C ARG A 937 50.08 15.90 3.70
N ARG A 938 51.21 15.41 4.25
CA ARG A 938 51.52 15.46 5.70
C ARG A 938 53.04 15.67 5.87
N PRO A 939 53.50 16.46 6.85
CA PRO A 939 54.85 17.05 6.86
C PRO A 939 55.90 16.16 7.53
N HIS A 940 57.12 16.23 6.99
CA HIS A 940 58.34 15.61 7.54
C HIS A 940 58.85 16.36 8.78
N LYS A 941 59.30 15.61 9.80
CA LYS A 941 60.39 16.03 10.71
C LYS A 941 61.74 15.49 10.17
N ARG A 942 62.72 16.40 10.19
CA ARG A 942 64.21 16.28 10.13
C ARG A 942 64.75 14.99 10.83
N VAL A 943 65.94 14.42 10.63
CA VAL A 943 67.28 14.65 9.97
C VAL A 943 68.04 13.31 10.32
N GLU A 944 68.88 12.64 9.52
CA GLU A 944 70.22 12.99 9.05
C GLU A 944 70.84 11.82 8.24
N LYS A 945 71.66 12.18 7.23
CA LYS A 945 72.81 11.50 6.58
C LYS A 945 73.11 10.00 6.79
N ALA A 946 73.29 9.29 5.68
CA ALA A 946 74.58 8.75 5.18
C ALA A 946 74.30 7.90 3.92
N GLU A 947 74.60 8.41 2.73
CA GLU A 947 75.78 8.08 1.91
C GLU A 947 75.84 6.65 1.31
N LYS A 948 75.83 6.67 -0.04
CA LYS A 948 76.55 5.80 -0.98
C LYS A 948 76.04 4.39 -1.31
N ASN A 949 75.49 4.37 -2.52
CA ASN A 949 75.98 3.65 -3.70
C ASN A 949 75.72 2.15 -3.87
N GLU A 950 75.20 1.90 -5.08
CA GLU A 950 75.50 0.77 -5.95
C GLU A 950 75.04 -0.62 -5.49
N LYS A 951 74.02 -1.17 -6.14
CA LYS A 951 74.09 -1.84 -7.46
C LYS A 951 73.04 -2.95 -7.53
N LYS A 952 72.42 -3.00 -8.70
CA LYS A 952 72.00 -4.21 -9.43
C LYS A 952 70.92 -5.10 -8.81
N GLY A 953 69.80 -5.14 -9.54
CA GLY A 953 69.47 -6.36 -10.29
C GLY A 953 68.29 -7.14 -9.76
N ALA A 954 67.41 -7.47 -10.72
CA ALA A 954 66.14 -8.21 -10.63
C ALA A 954 64.93 -7.37 -10.20
#